data_AF-A0A8T1VML2-F1
#
_entry.id   AF-A0A8T1VML2-F1
#
_cell.length_a   1.000
_cell.length_b   1.000
_cell.length_c   1.000
_cell.angle_alpha   90.00
_cell.angle_beta   90.00
_cell.angle_gamma   90.00
#
_symmetry.space_group_name_H-M   'P 1'
#
loop_
_entity.id
_entity.type
_entity.pdbx_description
1 polymer ?
#
loop_
_entity_poly.entity_id
_entity_poly.type
_entity_poly.pdbx_seq_one_letter_code
_entity_poly.pdbx_strand_id
1 'polypeptide(L)'
;MPLAAETAEYYYAKRKKVAHEIYGFLSPWCVFVEDKIDYKWPKREEDYWAEPRRRLEVYLPTRGDTNWGEPIYPNDQAFLTHLRKIREALALLAAVAHFDPTAWKCILELYCDVEFGEVGEELFEELVPAEFVLFILQDNDKYPATLQEEIVQFCGTDQREHPSALYLEALNRIATLDGERLSDGRGVNIEIPVRVIFLNDFATPRDGPIEELLAIQRAERAVREEWDSYNRRLNRDEVECGPLRCTFVLEPLLADFGDNRITSRTADTVQRVVAENMWCSQLYLWVSIDREPMTNARATTIVLGQIMASLFDRTRRSPELANTNYHYKLTDSRHILRPLQLGSINFECEAALRPCDFAPMHSAMVVNQTTKQLSMRLYMVPDDSTGSTGWWEWIAYAFFSKRARSCSALESLALISIGRLTPADVEAFSAVMTSDHPEETLFHCPRGTVDERDATLKAEAPIRWQFDGEGQPVMSSSELRFPTATNSVRTFSDDGTSKWVNVLIPGYGRCHVRRTDLMFDTESISDGSGGVTTLKIGFHKYDPSISSGVPQFLEVVGVSLKSLTLDGPMDKMNTNAIIRSCPNLEELSLCGFCIGAQLDFSKFHANNEPLPFLSCNWADVGSLSKALSATNSALCKCVRRLRIRLKNRQATWGHGPGDYNAYNFEGDIKALLHMLETNSTLEFLEVVAPDDRQEHRNAFIEQHRFKDVHWELRPLLKESKLAFLSVTSPMESTKKVKRGWSQPRFNLNRDVLETIFAFGAVPVRRKVFYRQENDEDWETEMVQVVI
;
A
#
# COMPACT_ATOMS: atom_id res chain seq x y z
N MET A 1 0.78 23.73 -36.66
CA MET A 1 -0.40 24.32 -36.00
C MET A 1 -0.22 24.07 -34.50
N PRO A 2 0.29 25.06 -33.74
CA PRO A 2 0.64 24.98 -32.31
C PRO A 2 -0.56 25.06 -31.35
N LEU A 3 -1.76 24.76 -31.84
CA LEU A 3 -3.00 25.21 -31.21
C LEU A 3 -3.45 24.33 -30.03
N ALA A 4 -2.91 23.14 -29.82
CA ALA A 4 -3.52 22.20 -28.86
C ALA A 4 -2.94 22.34 -27.44
N ALA A 5 -1.61 22.48 -27.29
CA ALA A 5 -0.97 22.75 -26.01
C ALA A 5 -1.28 24.17 -25.53
N GLU A 6 -1.19 25.16 -26.45
CA GLU A 6 -1.70 26.52 -26.20
C GLU A 6 -3.18 26.48 -25.78
N THR A 7 -4.02 25.61 -26.35
CA THR A 7 -5.40 25.49 -25.88
C THR A 7 -5.52 24.83 -24.51
N ALA A 8 -4.75 23.79 -24.17
CA ALA A 8 -4.89 23.10 -22.87
C ALA A 8 -4.43 23.99 -21.70
N GLU A 9 -3.29 24.67 -21.84
CA GLU A 9 -2.83 25.69 -20.88
C GLU A 9 -3.81 26.86 -20.82
N TYR A 10 -4.29 27.35 -21.97
CA TYR A 10 -5.31 28.40 -22.01
C TYR A 10 -6.63 27.96 -21.34
N TYR A 11 -7.07 26.72 -21.57
CA TYR A 11 -8.27 26.16 -20.94
C TYR A 11 -8.07 25.98 -19.44
N TYR A 12 -6.89 25.57 -19.00
CA TYR A 12 -6.57 25.45 -17.59
C TYR A 12 -6.48 26.81 -16.91
N ALA A 13 -5.83 27.80 -17.53
CA ALA A 13 -5.81 29.19 -17.06
C ALA A 13 -7.23 29.78 -17.01
N LYS A 14 -8.07 29.47 -18.02
CA LYS A 14 -9.49 29.83 -18.02
C LYS A 14 -10.25 29.13 -16.90
N ARG A 15 -9.98 27.85 -16.63
CA ARG A 15 -10.58 27.11 -15.51
C ARG A 15 -10.16 27.67 -14.16
N LYS A 16 -8.88 28.01 -13.98
CA LYS A 16 -8.38 28.74 -12.81
C LYS A 16 -9.15 30.04 -12.61
N LYS A 17 -9.36 30.81 -13.68
CA LYS A 17 -10.16 32.04 -13.63
C LYS A 17 -11.63 31.76 -13.25
N VAL A 18 -12.25 30.75 -13.83
CA VAL A 18 -13.64 30.37 -13.51
C VAL A 18 -13.75 29.86 -12.06
N ALA A 19 -12.79 29.05 -11.60
CA ALA A 19 -12.72 28.58 -10.23
C ALA A 19 -12.55 29.75 -9.27
N HIS A 20 -11.72 30.74 -9.59
CA HIS A 20 -11.61 31.99 -8.83
C HIS A 20 -12.91 32.79 -8.83
N GLU A 21 -13.61 32.91 -9.96
CA GLU A 21 -14.89 33.64 -10.04
C GLU A 21 -16.00 32.97 -9.19
N ILE A 22 -16.06 31.63 -9.19
CA ILE A 22 -17.09 30.86 -8.49
C ILE A 22 -16.74 30.69 -7.01
N TYR A 23 -15.53 30.21 -6.73
CA TYR A 23 -15.07 29.77 -5.41
C TYR A 23 -14.08 30.75 -4.76
N GLY A 24 -13.79 31.91 -5.35
CA GLY A 24 -12.82 32.87 -4.78
C GLY A 24 -13.19 33.42 -3.41
N PHE A 25 -14.45 33.25 -2.99
CA PHE A 25 -14.86 33.52 -1.60
C PHE A 25 -14.22 32.57 -0.58
N LEU A 26 -13.60 31.47 -1.01
CA LEU A 26 -12.82 30.55 -0.18
C LEU A 26 -11.38 31.02 0.02
N SER A 27 -10.88 32.01 -0.72
CA SER A 27 -9.52 32.53 -0.56
C SER A 27 -9.17 32.90 0.90
N PRO A 28 -10.05 33.59 1.69
CA PRO A 28 -9.76 33.86 3.10
C PRO A 28 -9.63 32.63 3.99
N TRP A 29 -10.19 31.48 3.57
CA TRP A 29 -10.03 30.20 4.27
C TRP A 29 -8.74 29.49 3.86
N CYS A 30 -8.36 29.60 2.59
CA CYS A 30 -7.17 28.93 2.04
C CYS A 30 -5.87 29.44 2.68
N VAL A 31 -5.82 30.71 3.11
CA VAL A 31 -4.69 31.28 3.86
C VAL A 31 -4.36 30.49 5.14
N PHE A 32 -5.31 29.76 5.74
CA PHE A 32 -5.01 28.94 6.93
C PHE A 32 -4.27 27.64 6.61
N VAL A 33 -4.30 27.19 5.35
CA VAL A 33 -3.71 25.93 4.87
C VAL A 33 -2.65 26.13 3.80
N GLU A 34 -2.43 27.35 3.36
CA GLU A 34 -1.29 27.79 2.55
C GLU A 34 0.02 27.33 3.21
N ASP A 35 0.92 26.74 2.40
CA ASP A 35 2.18 26.11 2.84
C ASP A 35 2.04 24.94 3.83
N LYS A 36 0.83 24.43 4.08
CA LYS A 36 0.58 23.30 4.99
C LYS A 36 0.14 22.03 4.29
N ILE A 37 -0.08 22.07 2.98
CA ILE A 37 -0.59 20.93 2.20
C ILE A 37 0.41 20.59 1.11
N ASP A 38 0.88 19.34 1.09
CA ASP A 38 1.72 18.80 0.02
C ASP A 38 1.01 17.66 -0.70
N TYR A 39 1.19 17.54 -2.02
CA TYR A 39 0.76 16.37 -2.79
C TYR A 39 1.95 15.62 -3.36
N LYS A 40 2.43 14.61 -2.62
CA LYS A 40 3.67 13.91 -2.95
C LYS A 40 3.58 12.41 -2.83
N TRP A 41 4.57 11.74 -3.42
CA TRP A 41 4.73 10.30 -3.26
C TRP A 41 5.21 9.97 -1.84
N PRO A 42 4.87 8.77 -1.33
CA PRO A 42 5.52 8.26 -0.13
C PRO A 42 7.04 8.24 -0.31
N LYS A 43 7.81 8.56 0.73
CA LYS A 43 9.28 8.63 0.60
C LYS A 43 9.93 7.27 0.31
N ARG A 44 9.36 6.17 0.81
CA ARG A 44 9.98 4.84 0.80
C ARG A 44 9.39 3.91 -0.25
N GLU A 45 10.24 3.11 -0.92
CA GLU A 45 9.88 2.14 -1.96
C GLU A 45 8.78 1.15 -1.55
N GLU A 46 8.84 0.65 -0.32
CA GLU A 46 7.87 -0.28 0.27
C GLU A 46 6.46 0.31 0.25
N ASP A 47 6.34 1.60 0.49
CA ASP A 47 5.05 2.30 0.56
C ASP A 47 4.43 2.47 -0.82
N TYR A 48 5.22 2.57 -1.89
CA TYR A 48 4.72 2.52 -3.26
C TYR A 48 4.16 1.14 -3.58
N TRP A 49 4.84 0.08 -3.15
CA TRP A 49 4.36 -1.28 -3.36
C TRP A 49 3.09 -1.56 -2.53
N ALA A 50 2.94 -0.92 -1.38
CA ALA A 50 1.76 -0.99 -0.53
C ALA A 50 0.57 -0.21 -1.11
N GLU A 51 0.78 1.08 -1.38
CA GLU A 51 -0.22 2.03 -1.82
C GLU A 51 0.38 2.92 -2.93
N PRO A 52 0.27 2.49 -4.21
CA PRO A 52 0.91 3.13 -5.35
C PRO A 52 0.19 4.42 -5.79
N ARG A 53 0.09 5.42 -4.91
CA ARG A 53 -0.45 6.74 -5.22
C ARG A 53 0.14 7.83 -4.34
N ARG A 54 0.12 9.07 -4.85
CA ARG A 54 0.44 10.27 -4.07
C ARG A 54 -0.61 10.52 -2.99
N ARG A 55 -0.20 11.20 -1.91
CA ARG A 55 -1.03 11.49 -0.74
C ARG A 55 -1.05 13.00 -0.51
N LEU A 56 -2.19 13.54 -0.06
CA LEU A 56 -2.26 14.90 0.46
C LEU A 56 -1.80 14.88 1.92
N GLU A 57 -0.59 15.34 2.16
CA GLU A 57 -0.03 15.50 3.49
C GLU A 57 -0.39 16.88 4.04
N VAL A 58 -0.84 16.94 5.29
CA VAL A 58 -1.27 18.17 5.95
C VAL A 58 -0.52 18.35 7.25
N TYR A 59 0.24 19.44 7.36
CA TYR A 59 1.01 19.81 8.54
C TYR A 59 0.15 20.66 9.47
N LEU A 60 -0.30 20.06 10.58
CA LEU A 60 -1.13 20.73 11.58
C LEU A 60 -0.25 21.49 12.57
N PRO A 61 -0.66 22.71 12.97
CA PRO A 61 0.04 23.44 14.02
C PRO A 61 -0.15 22.75 15.37
N THR A 62 0.78 22.99 16.26
CA THR A 62 0.74 22.51 17.64
C THR A 62 0.82 23.65 18.64
N ARG A 63 0.45 23.39 19.89
CA ARG A 63 0.62 24.37 20.98
C ARG A 63 2.07 24.78 21.23
N GLY A 64 3.03 23.96 20.80
CA GLY A 64 4.45 24.18 21.03
C GLY A 64 5.16 24.93 19.91
N ASP A 65 4.46 25.32 18.84
CA ASP A 65 5.09 25.99 17.70
C ASP A 65 5.64 27.36 18.12
N THR A 66 6.85 27.67 17.64
CA THR A 66 7.56 28.89 17.97
C THR A 66 8.07 29.60 16.72
N ASN A 67 7.96 30.93 16.69
CA ASN A 67 8.58 31.75 15.66
C ASN A 67 9.77 32.48 16.27
N TRP A 68 10.99 32.17 15.81
CA TRP A 68 12.24 32.70 16.39
C TRP A 68 12.37 32.50 17.91
N GLY A 69 11.81 31.40 18.43
CA GLY A 69 11.81 31.06 19.85
C GLY A 69 10.68 31.69 20.68
N GLU A 70 9.80 32.50 20.08
CA GLU A 70 8.59 33.01 20.74
C GLU A 70 7.36 32.14 20.41
N PRO A 71 6.48 31.81 21.37
CA PRO A 71 5.27 31.04 21.09
C PRO A 71 4.41 31.70 20.02
N ILE A 72 4.01 30.95 18.99
CA ILE A 72 3.12 31.45 17.92
C ILE A 72 1.75 31.81 18.50
N TYR A 73 1.27 31.04 19.48
CA TYR A 73 -0.05 31.22 20.07
C TYR A 73 0.04 31.85 21.46
N PRO A 74 -0.64 32.98 21.72
CA PRO A 74 -0.57 33.66 23.02
C PRO A 74 -1.31 32.91 24.15
N ASN A 75 -2.24 32.02 23.80
CA ASN A 75 -2.99 31.17 24.73
C ASN A 75 -3.67 30.00 24.00
N ASP A 76 -4.18 29.04 24.77
CA ASP A 76 -4.89 27.87 24.24
C ASP A 76 -6.11 28.22 23.39
N GLN A 77 -6.84 29.28 23.75
CA GLN A 77 -8.03 29.68 22.99
C GLN A 77 -7.65 30.16 21.59
N ALA A 78 -6.54 30.88 21.44
CA ALA A 78 -6.02 31.33 20.16
C ALA A 78 -5.59 30.15 19.29
N PHE A 79 -4.88 29.17 19.89
CA PHE A 79 -4.52 27.92 19.23
C PHE A 79 -5.76 27.15 18.74
N LEU A 80 -6.71 26.86 19.63
CA LEU A 80 -7.93 26.11 19.29
C LEU A 80 -8.75 26.83 18.22
N THR A 81 -8.78 28.17 18.23
CA THR A 81 -9.42 28.97 17.19
C THR A 81 -8.71 28.82 15.85
N HIS A 82 -7.38 28.79 15.82
CA HIS A 82 -6.60 28.59 14.60
C HIS A 82 -6.74 27.15 14.06
N LEU A 83 -6.62 26.13 14.93
CA LEU A 83 -6.84 24.73 14.56
C LEU A 83 -8.25 24.50 14.00
N ARG A 84 -9.28 25.11 14.60
CA ARG A 84 -10.65 25.09 14.08
C ARG A 84 -10.74 25.67 12.67
N LYS A 85 -10.08 26.80 12.41
CA LYS A 85 -10.08 27.45 11.09
C LYS A 85 -9.41 26.57 10.03
N ILE A 86 -8.32 25.88 10.37
CA ILE A 86 -7.68 24.90 9.48
C ILE A 86 -8.65 23.75 9.17
N ARG A 87 -9.26 23.16 10.19
CA ARG A 87 -10.25 22.09 10.04
C ARG A 87 -11.42 22.52 9.15
N GLU A 88 -11.96 23.72 9.38
CA GLU A 88 -13.05 24.30 8.58
C GLU A 88 -12.61 24.60 7.13
N ALA A 89 -11.39 25.09 6.92
CA ALA A 89 -10.83 25.31 5.58
C ALA A 89 -10.72 23.99 4.80
N LEU A 90 -10.13 22.95 5.41
CA LEU A 90 -10.03 21.61 4.82
C LEU A 90 -11.41 21.00 4.52
N ALA A 91 -12.41 21.26 5.37
CA ALA A 91 -13.78 20.80 5.15
C ALA A 91 -14.45 21.48 3.96
N LEU A 92 -14.26 22.79 3.77
CA LEU A 92 -14.76 23.53 2.61
C LEU A 92 -14.07 23.05 1.32
N LEU A 93 -12.76 22.85 1.39
CA LEU A 93 -11.92 22.29 0.34
C LEU A 93 -12.43 20.91 -0.12
N ALA A 94 -12.63 19.98 0.82
CA ALA A 94 -13.20 18.66 0.52
C ALA A 94 -14.65 18.74 0.01
N ALA A 95 -15.45 19.72 0.46
CA ALA A 95 -16.77 19.95 -0.10
C ALA A 95 -16.70 20.35 -1.57
N VAL A 96 -15.76 21.22 -1.97
CA VAL A 96 -15.53 21.52 -3.38
C VAL A 96 -15.11 20.27 -4.14
N ALA A 97 -14.19 19.46 -3.60
CA ALA A 97 -13.78 18.20 -4.23
C ALA A 97 -14.94 17.24 -4.50
N HIS A 98 -15.95 17.23 -3.63
CA HIS A 98 -17.12 16.38 -3.79
C HIS A 98 -18.04 16.85 -4.94
N PHE A 99 -18.23 18.16 -5.10
CA PHE A 99 -19.18 18.72 -6.07
C PHE A 99 -18.54 19.12 -7.40
N ASP A 100 -17.34 19.70 -7.35
CA ASP A 100 -16.54 20.12 -8.49
C ASP A 100 -15.07 19.66 -8.35
N PRO A 101 -14.78 18.39 -8.69
CA PRO A 101 -13.41 17.86 -8.68
C PRO A 101 -12.43 18.62 -9.59
N THR A 102 -12.94 19.41 -10.54
CA THR A 102 -12.10 20.18 -11.46
C THR A 102 -11.67 21.50 -10.82
N ALA A 103 -12.60 22.23 -10.19
CA ALA A 103 -12.27 23.44 -9.45
C ALA A 103 -11.41 23.15 -8.21
N TRP A 104 -11.61 21.99 -7.58
CA TRP A 104 -10.81 21.51 -6.46
C TRP A 104 -9.30 21.63 -6.69
N LYS A 105 -8.80 21.02 -7.79
CA LYS A 105 -7.38 21.07 -8.12
C LYS A 105 -6.89 22.49 -8.36
N CYS A 106 -7.69 23.31 -9.06
CA CYS A 106 -7.34 24.71 -9.29
C CYS A 106 -7.27 25.52 -7.99
N ILE A 107 -8.14 25.27 -7.02
CA ILE A 107 -8.16 25.98 -5.72
C ILE A 107 -6.92 25.62 -4.91
N LEU A 108 -6.56 24.34 -4.86
CA LEU A 108 -5.34 23.88 -4.19
C LEU A 108 -4.09 24.55 -4.77
N GLU A 109 -3.99 24.64 -6.09
CA GLU A 109 -2.85 25.28 -6.74
C GLU A 109 -2.88 26.82 -6.64
N LEU A 110 -4.05 27.46 -6.66
CA LEU A 110 -4.16 28.92 -6.68
C LEU A 110 -4.04 29.57 -5.30
N TYR A 111 -4.47 28.87 -4.24
CA TYR A 111 -4.63 29.46 -2.92
C TYR A 111 -4.01 28.65 -1.78
N CYS A 112 -3.50 27.44 -2.06
CA CYS A 112 -2.88 26.58 -1.05
C CYS A 112 -1.44 26.19 -1.41
N ASP A 113 -0.89 26.75 -2.50
CA ASP A 113 0.47 26.51 -3.01
C ASP A 113 0.83 25.03 -3.24
N VAL A 114 -0.17 24.21 -3.56
CA VAL A 114 0.06 22.79 -3.90
C VAL A 114 0.57 22.69 -5.34
N GLU A 115 1.77 22.12 -5.50
CA GLU A 115 2.38 21.90 -6.81
C GLU A 115 1.81 20.66 -7.52
N PHE A 116 1.35 20.85 -8.75
CA PHE A 116 0.82 19.75 -9.59
C PHE A 116 1.60 19.55 -10.89
N GLY A 117 2.82 20.10 -11.00
CA GLY A 117 3.62 20.04 -12.21
C GLY A 117 2.95 20.75 -13.40
N GLU A 118 3.39 20.43 -14.61
CA GLU A 118 2.96 21.12 -15.82
C GLU A 118 1.99 20.31 -16.69
N VAL A 119 1.30 21.02 -17.60
CA VAL A 119 0.39 20.39 -18.57
C VAL A 119 1.14 19.35 -19.38
N GLY A 120 0.68 18.09 -19.29
CA GLY A 120 1.31 16.97 -20.00
C GLY A 120 2.29 16.15 -19.16
N GLU A 121 2.34 16.42 -17.87
CA GLU A 121 2.92 15.53 -16.87
C GLU A 121 1.84 14.69 -16.19
N GLU A 122 2.23 13.52 -15.67
CA GLU A 122 1.30 12.62 -14.98
C GLU A 122 0.68 13.29 -13.74
N LEU A 123 1.52 13.97 -12.94
CA LEU A 123 1.10 14.69 -11.73
C LEU A 123 -0.01 15.70 -12.03
N PHE A 124 0.07 16.39 -13.17
CA PHE A 124 -0.91 17.37 -13.59
C PHE A 124 -2.24 16.74 -14.03
N GLU A 125 -2.25 15.48 -14.47
CA GLU A 125 -3.47 14.79 -14.91
C GLU A 125 -4.03 13.78 -13.90
N GLU A 126 -3.35 13.60 -12.77
CA GLU A 126 -3.83 12.75 -11.68
C GLU A 126 -5.08 13.34 -11.03
N LEU A 127 -6.05 12.47 -10.74
CA LEU A 127 -7.21 12.82 -9.93
C LEU A 127 -6.77 12.88 -8.48
N VAL A 128 -7.00 14.04 -7.85
CA VAL A 128 -6.58 14.30 -6.48
C VAL A 128 -7.74 13.98 -5.53
N PRO A 129 -7.71 12.87 -4.78
CA PRO A 129 -8.77 12.56 -3.83
C PRO A 129 -8.72 13.48 -2.61
N ALA A 130 -9.87 13.85 -2.04
CA ALA A 130 -9.96 14.62 -0.81
C ALA A 130 -9.79 13.72 0.43
N GLU A 131 -8.59 13.19 0.59
CA GLU A 131 -8.19 12.31 1.68
C GLU A 131 -6.88 12.83 2.25
N PHE A 132 -6.81 13.02 3.56
CA PHE A 132 -5.70 13.74 4.19
C PHE A 132 -4.86 12.83 5.10
N VAL A 133 -3.54 12.99 5.04
CA VAL A 133 -2.59 12.43 6.00
C VAL A 133 -2.13 13.56 6.92
N LEU A 134 -2.46 13.48 8.21
CA LEU A 134 -2.13 14.53 9.19
C LEU A 134 -0.77 14.29 9.82
N PHE A 135 0.08 15.30 9.73
CA PHE A 135 1.32 15.44 10.48
C PHE A 135 1.06 16.39 11.65
N ILE A 136 1.26 15.90 12.88
CA ILE A 136 1.06 16.69 14.11
C ILE A 136 2.40 16.73 14.84
N LEU A 137 3.29 17.59 14.35
CA LEU A 137 4.68 17.71 14.79
C LEU A 137 5.00 19.18 15.08
N GLN A 138 5.78 19.41 16.14
CA GLN A 138 6.40 20.69 16.47
C GLN A 138 7.57 20.99 15.54
N ASP A 139 8.03 22.25 15.52
CA ASP A 139 9.17 22.74 14.69
C ASP A 139 10.49 21.95 14.82
N ASN A 140 10.62 21.06 15.81
CA ASN A 140 11.78 20.18 16.00
C ASN A 140 11.46 18.70 15.67
N ASP A 141 10.45 18.45 14.84
CA ASP A 141 9.97 17.10 14.48
C ASP A 141 9.57 16.24 15.68
N LYS A 142 9.05 16.89 16.73
CA LYS A 142 8.58 16.23 17.96
C LYS A 142 7.08 16.30 18.10
N TYR A 143 6.49 15.25 18.65
CA TYR A 143 5.07 15.27 18.99
C TYR A 143 4.78 16.24 20.14
N PRO A 144 3.64 16.95 20.11
CA PRO A 144 3.20 17.76 21.21
C PRO A 144 2.73 16.91 22.38
N ALA A 145 2.98 17.37 23.61
CA ALA A 145 2.46 16.72 24.83
C ALA A 145 0.92 16.63 24.88
N THR A 146 0.23 17.41 24.05
CA THR A 146 -1.24 17.47 23.95
C THR A 146 -1.78 16.77 22.69
N LEU A 147 -0.98 15.91 22.04
CA LEU A 147 -1.34 15.18 20.81
C LEU A 147 -2.73 14.53 20.88
N GLN A 148 -3.07 13.90 22.02
CA GLN A 148 -4.39 13.29 22.21
C GLN A 148 -5.52 14.31 22.03
N GLU A 149 -5.39 15.49 22.63
CA GLU A 149 -6.41 16.54 22.58
C GLU A 149 -6.55 17.12 21.18
N GLU A 150 -5.44 17.26 20.45
CA GLU A 150 -5.44 17.81 19.09
C GLU A 150 -6.16 16.88 18.11
N ILE A 151 -5.93 15.56 18.21
CA ILE A 151 -6.64 14.55 17.40
C ILE A 151 -8.14 14.53 17.74
N VAL A 152 -8.49 14.55 19.03
CA VAL A 152 -9.90 14.58 19.48
C VAL A 152 -10.58 15.87 19.02
N GLN A 153 -9.92 17.02 19.15
CA GLN A 153 -10.45 18.29 18.69
C GLN A 153 -10.68 18.28 17.17
N PHE A 154 -9.81 17.60 16.40
CA PHE A 154 -9.94 17.55 14.95
C PHE A 154 -11.04 16.57 14.48
N CYS A 155 -11.10 15.35 15.05
CA CYS A 155 -11.95 14.26 14.57
C CYS A 155 -13.19 13.96 15.44
N GLY A 156 -13.27 14.53 16.64
CA GLY A 156 -14.37 14.36 17.59
C GLY A 156 -15.62 15.17 17.24
N THR A 157 -16.51 15.38 18.20
CA THR A 157 -17.83 16.00 17.94
C THR A 157 -17.81 17.52 17.88
N ASP A 158 -16.69 18.17 18.19
CA ASP A 158 -16.56 19.63 18.13
C ASP A 158 -16.86 20.21 16.74
N GLN A 159 -16.55 19.46 15.67
CA GLN A 159 -16.91 19.82 14.29
C GLN A 159 -18.43 19.90 14.05
N ARG A 160 -19.24 19.27 14.90
CA ARG A 160 -20.71 19.34 14.89
C ARG A 160 -21.26 20.36 15.86
N GLU A 161 -20.68 20.44 17.06
CA GLU A 161 -21.22 21.22 18.16
C GLU A 161 -20.80 22.69 18.10
N HIS A 162 -19.62 22.99 17.55
CA HIS A 162 -19.05 24.34 17.54
C HIS A 162 -18.53 24.82 16.15
N PRO A 163 -19.30 24.65 15.05
CA PRO A 163 -18.93 25.23 13.77
C PRO A 163 -18.98 26.76 13.83
N SER A 164 -18.05 27.44 13.17
CA SER A 164 -18.12 28.90 13.04
C SER A 164 -19.25 29.32 12.09
N ALA A 165 -19.88 30.47 12.37
CA ALA A 165 -20.96 30.97 11.53
C ALA A 165 -20.50 31.25 10.09
N LEU A 166 -19.27 31.77 9.94
CA LEU A 166 -18.67 32.04 8.63
C LEU A 166 -18.43 30.75 7.84
N TYR A 167 -18.02 29.66 8.51
CA TYR A 167 -17.86 28.35 7.88
C TYR A 167 -19.19 27.83 7.36
N LEU A 168 -20.26 27.91 8.16
CA LEU A 168 -21.60 27.49 7.74
C LEU A 168 -22.13 28.33 6.57
N GLU A 169 -21.84 29.63 6.54
CA GLU A 169 -22.18 30.52 5.43
C GLU A 169 -21.44 30.10 4.15
N ALA A 170 -20.13 29.85 4.24
CA ALA A 170 -19.32 29.39 3.12
C ALA A 170 -19.78 28.01 2.59
N LEU A 171 -20.07 27.07 3.49
CA LEU A 171 -20.55 25.73 3.15
C LEU A 171 -21.93 25.79 2.48
N ASN A 172 -22.82 26.63 2.99
CA ASN A 172 -24.13 26.87 2.36
C ASN A 172 -23.97 27.49 0.97
N ARG A 173 -22.99 28.39 0.78
CA ARG A 173 -22.69 28.94 -0.54
C ARG A 173 -22.16 27.89 -1.52
N ILE A 174 -21.37 26.91 -1.06
CA ILE A 174 -21.00 25.75 -1.88
C ILE A 174 -22.25 24.95 -2.25
N ALA A 175 -23.13 24.67 -1.28
CA ALA A 175 -24.36 23.93 -1.51
C ALA A 175 -25.32 24.62 -2.50
N THR A 176 -25.43 25.96 -2.47
CA THR A 176 -26.31 26.69 -3.42
C THR A 176 -25.77 26.70 -4.85
N LEU A 177 -24.45 26.61 -5.04
CA LEU A 177 -23.83 26.54 -6.36
C LEU A 177 -24.16 25.22 -7.09
N ASP A 178 -24.46 24.15 -6.36
CA ASP A 178 -24.80 22.82 -6.89
C ASP A 178 -26.32 22.52 -6.85
N GLY A 179 -27.15 23.58 -6.89
CA GLY A 179 -28.60 23.53 -6.63
C GLY A 179 -29.46 22.55 -7.45
N GLU A 180 -28.90 21.86 -8.46
CA GLU A 180 -29.56 20.79 -9.22
C GLU A 180 -29.37 19.37 -8.63
N ARG A 181 -28.32 19.12 -7.82
CA ARG A 181 -28.07 17.79 -7.21
C ARG A 181 -28.61 17.64 -5.79
N LEU A 182 -28.70 18.75 -5.07
CA LEU A 182 -29.26 18.79 -3.70
C LEU A 182 -30.80 19.01 -3.68
N SER A 183 -31.42 19.15 -4.86
CA SER A 183 -32.87 19.41 -5.03
C SER A 183 -33.77 18.24 -4.62
N ASP A 184 -33.22 17.04 -4.40
CA ASP A 184 -33.96 15.87 -3.92
C ASP A 184 -34.38 15.96 -2.45
N GLY A 185 -34.01 17.05 -1.76
CA GLY A 185 -34.43 17.32 -0.39
C GLY A 185 -33.76 16.41 0.64
N ARG A 186 -32.70 15.66 0.31
CA ARG A 186 -31.91 14.91 1.31
C ARG A 186 -30.67 15.72 1.70
N GLY A 187 -30.40 15.84 2.99
CA GLY A 187 -29.12 16.42 3.43
C GLY A 187 -27.95 15.50 3.11
N VAL A 188 -26.78 16.09 2.86
CA VAL A 188 -25.57 15.36 2.46
C VAL A 188 -24.52 15.47 3.56
N ASN A 189 -24.01 14.31 4.00
CA ASN A 189 -22.84 14.20 4.87
C ASN A 189 -21.63 13.78 4.04
N ILE A 190 -20.69 14.70 3.83
CA ILE A 190 -19.41 14.37 3.21
C ILE A 190 -18.50 13.83 4.32
N GLU A 191 -18.26 12.53 4.30
CA GLU A 191 -17.20 11.91 5.10
C GLU A 191 -15.86 12.19 4.43
N ILE A 192 -14.94 12.79 5.19
CA ILE A 192 -13.61 13.17 4.77
C ILE A 192 -12.63 12.22 5.46
N PRO A 193 -12.03 11.27 4.74
CA PRO A 193 -11.11 10.31 5.34
C PRO A 193 -9.81 10.98 5.78
N VAL A 194 -9.35 10.62 6.97
CA VAL A 194 -8.15 11.17 7.60
C VAL A 194 -7.29 10.06 8.19
N ARG A 195 -6.01 10.02 7.83
CA ARG A 195 -5.00 9.17 8.46
C ARG A 195 -4.07 10.01 9.31
N VAL A 196 -3.83 9.59 10.55
CA VAL A 196 -2.74 10.14 11.36
C VAL A 196 -1.46 9.39 11.01
N ILE A 197 -0.32 10.08 10.96
CA ILE A 197 1.00 9.43 10.83
C ILE A 197 1.75 9.45 12.17
N PHE A 198 2.26 8.28 12.55
CA PHE A 198 3.21 8.11 13.63
C PHE A 198 4.61 7.94 13.02
N LEU A 199 5.56 8.79 13.39
CA LEU A 199 6.95 8.79 12.94
C LEU A 199 7.89 8.70 14.13
N ASN A 200 8.74 7.68 14.15
CA ASN A 200 9.80 7.53 15.13
C ASN A 200 11.14 7.95 14.51
N ASP A 201 11.37 9.26 14.38
CA ASP A 201 12.53 9.84 13.68
C ASP A 201 13.86 9.76 14.48
N PHE A 202 14.98 9.80 13.74
CA PHE A 202 16.39 9.62 14.14
C PHE A 202 16.90 10.57 15.24
N ALA A 203 16.23 11.72 15.42
CA ALA A 203 16.69 12.80 16.29
C ALA A 203 16.24 12.66 17.76
N THR A 204 15.36 11.70 18.07
CA THR A 204 14.94 11.46 19.46
C THR A 204 15.92 10.51 20.18
N PRO A 205 16.28 10.79 21.45
CA PRO A 205 17.20 9.93 22.21
C PRO A 205 16.66 8.51 22.29
N ARG A 206 17.59 7.55 22.46
CA ARG A 206 17.43 6.07 22.44
C ARG A 206 16.29 5.45 23.28
N ASP A 207 15.47 6.26 23.95
CA ASP A 207 14.28 5.92 24.71
C ASP A 207 13.00 6.37 23.94
N GLY A 208 12.66 5.67 22.85
CA GLY A 208 11.69 6.11 21.83
C GLY A 208 10.26 6.52 22.27
N PRO A 209 9.49 7.15 21.35
CA PRO A 209 8.22 7.85 21.58
C PRO A 209 7.03 6.90 21.74
N ILE A 210 6.97 6.21 22.89
CA ILE A 210 5.85 5.33 23.27
C ILE A 210 4.60 6.14 23.62
N GLU A 211 4.78 7.24 24.34
CA GLU A 211 3.64 7.98 24.90
C GLU A 211 2.79 8.61 23.81
N GLU A 212 3.41 8.92 22.67
CA GLU A 212 2.81 9.49 21.48
C GLU A 212 1.87 8.47 20.81
N LEU A 213 2.34 7.25 20.60
CA LEU A 213 1.50 6.18 20.05
C LEU A 213 0.35 5.83 21.01
N LEU A 214 0.61 5.81 22.32
CA LEU A 214 -0.43 5.65 23.34
C LEU A 214 -1.41 6.84 23.36
N ALA A 215 -0.94 8.07 23.11
CA ALA A 215 -1.78 9.26 23.02
C ALA A 215 -2.72 9.19 21.81
N ILE A 216 -2.23 8.73 20.65
CA ILE A 216 -3.07 8.46 19.47
C ILE A 216 -4.14 7.41 19.82
N GLN A 217 -3.72 6.31 20.45
CA GLN A 217 -4.64 5.24 20.84
C GLN A 217 -5.72 5.70 21.83
N ARG A 218 -5.37 6.57 22.79
CA ARG A 218 -6.33 7.21 23.71
C ARG A 218 -7.26 8.15 22.94
N ALA A 219 -6.74 8.88 21.95
CA ALA A 219 -7.54 9.77 21.11
C ALA A 219 -8.58 9.01 20.28
N GLU A 220 -8.22 7.88 19.68
CA GLU A 220 -9.15 7.03 18.93
C GLU A 220 -10.35 6.59 19.79
N ARG A 221 -10.07 6.13 21.02
CA ARG A 221 -11.10 5.74 21.99
C ARG A 221 -11.99 6.93 22.38
N ALA A 222 -11.37 8.08 22.69
CA ALA A 222 -12.11 9.29 23.04
C ALA A 222 -13.01 9.78 21.89
N VAL A 223 -12.52 9.77 20.65
CA VAL A 223 -13.31 10.12 19.46
C VAL A 223 -14.54 9.21 19.34
N ARG A 224 -14.37 7.88 19.51
CA ARG A 224 -15.52 6.97 19.49
C ARG A 224 -16.52 7.30 20.60
N GLU A 225 -16.05 7.48 21.83
CA GLU A 225 -16.90 7.77 22.98
C GLU A 225 -17.71 9.07 22.79
N GLU A 226 -17.08 10.13 22.25
CA GLU A 226 -17.76 11.39 21.91
C GLU A 226 -18.86 11.17 20.87
N TRP A 227 -18.55 10.49 19.77
CA TRP A 227 -19.53 10.22 18.71
C TRP A 227 -20.67 9.32 19.18
N ASP A 228 -20.39 8.26 19.94
CA ASP A 228 -21.41 7.39 20.51
C ASP A 228 -22.32 8.14 21.50
N SER A 229 -21.75 9.06 22.28
CA SER A 229 -22.51 9.95 23.18
C SER A 229 -23.38 10.93 22.40
N TYR A 230 -22.84 11.55 21.35
CA TYR A 230 -23.55 12.48 20.47
C TYR A 230 -24.71 11.80 19.74
N ASN A 231 -24.48 10.63 19.13
CA ASN A 231 -25.51 9.88 18.40
C ASN A 231 -26.65 9.42 19.33
N ARG A 232 -26.31 8.95 20.55
CA ARG A 232 -27.32 8.60 21.58
C ARG A 232 -28.14 9.81 22.04
N ARG A 233 -27.53 11.00 22.16
CA ARG A 233 -28.24 12.22 22.56
C ARG A 233 -29.26 12.67 21.50
N LEU A 234 -28.89 12.59 20.21
CA LEU A 234 -29.66 13.21 19.14
C LEU A 234 -30.63 12.27 18.43
N ASN A 235 -30.49 10.94 18.56
CA ASN A 235 -31.38 9.96 17.93
C ASN A 235 -31.61 10.21 16.42
N ARG A 236 -30.60 10.82 15.77
CA ARG A 236 -30.64 11.32 14.39
C ARG A 236 -29.34 10.94 13.70
N ASP A 237 -29.34 9.79 13.03
CA ASP A 237 -28.24 9.41 12.14
C ASP A 237 -28.30 10.23 10.83
N GLU A 238 -29.50 10.70 10.46
CA GLU A 238 -29.76 11.35 9.18
C GLU A 238 -29.55 12.87 9.22
N VAL A 239 -28.90 13.40 8.18
CA VAL A 239 -28.81 14.84 7.92
C VAL A 239 -30.23 15.35 7.66
N GLU A 240 -30.63 16.46 8.27
CA GLU A 240 -31.90 17.10 7.91
C GLU A 240 -31.96 17.37 6.40
N CYS A 241 -33.17 17.47 5.84
CA CYS A 241 -33.39 17.76 4.44
C CYS A 241 -32.86 19.14 4.04
N GLY A 242 -31.88 19.23 3.12
CA GLY A 242 -31.36 20.50 2.60
C GLY A 242 -29.95 20.94 3.06
N PRO A 243 -29.48 20.69 4.30
CA PRO A 243 -28.13 21.05 4.70
C PRO A 243 -27.03 20.11 4.15
N LEU A 244 -25.93 20.74 3.76
CA LEU A 244 -24.63 20.12 3.53
C LEU A 244 -23.84 20.13 4.85
N ARG A 245 -23.18 19.01 5.17
CA ARG A 245 -22.28 18.91 6.32
C ARG A 245 -21.04 18.09 5.96
N CYS A 246 -19.90 18.46 6.52
CA CYS A 246 -18.65 17.71 6.38
C CYS A 246 -18.30 17.01 7.69
N THR A 247 -17.60 15.88 7.63
CA THR A 247 -17.17 15.12 8.82
C THR A 247 -15.85 14.44 8.57
N PHE A 248 -14.85 14.81 9.35
CA PHE A 248 -13.58 14.08 9.36
C PHE A 248 -13.76 12.75 10.07
N VAL A 249 -13.42 11.67 9.37
CA VAL A 249 -13.52 10.30 9.86
C VAL A 249 -12.13 9.66 9.84
N LEU A 250 -11.76 8.99 10.93
CA LEU A 250 -10.45 8.36 11.05
C LEU A 250 -10.37 7.11 10.17
N GLU A 251 -9.28 6.98 9.44
CA GLU A 251 -8.81 5.74 8.82
C GLU A 251 -7.72 5.10 9.70
N PRO A 252 -7.42 3.81 9.52
CA PRO A 252 -6.37 3.13 10.29
C PRO A 252 -4.99 3.82 10.17
N LEU A 253 -4.24 3.86 11.28
CA LEU A 253 -2.98 4.61 11.45
C LEU A 253 -1.92 4.26 10.39
N LEU A 254 -1.11 5.25 9.99
CA LEU A 254 0.18 5.02 9.35
C LEU A 254 1.28 4.98 10.42
N ALA A 255 1.78 3.80 10.74
CA ALA A 255 2.75 3.61 11.82
C ALA A 255 4.16 3.39 11.28
N ASP A 256 5.05 4.36 11.46
CA ASP A 256 6.44 4.30 11.06
C ASP A 256 7.36 4.29 12.28
N PHE A 257 7.94 3.14 12.58
CA PHE A 257 8.89 3.00 13.67
C PHE A 257 10.32 3.43 13.30
N GLY A 258 10.50 4.01 12.10
CA GLY A 258 11.74 4.60 11.62
C GLY A 258 12.87 3.58 11.46
N ASP A 259 14.06 4.09 11.16
CA ASP A 259 15.27 3.28 11.08
C ASP A 259 15.96 3.27 12.45
N ASN A 260 15.17 3.03 13.49
CA ASN A 260 15.65 2.85 14.85
C ASN A 260 15.82 1.36 15.16
N ARG A 261 16.86 1.02 15.91
CA ARG A 261 17.12 -0.37 16.34
C ARG A 261 15.94 -0.91 17.14
N ILE A 262 15.66 -2.20 16.97
CA ILE A 262 14.64 -2.89 17.77
C ILE A 262 15.12 -2.97 19.23
N THR A 263 14.36 -2.35 20.15
CA THR A 263 14.61 -2.40 21.60
C THR A 263 13.50 -3.16 22.33
N SER A 264 13.72 -3.58 23.58
CA SER A 264 12.66 -4.14 24.43
C SER A 264 11.46 -3.20 24.56
N ARG A 265 11.74 -1.91 24.62
CA ARG A 265 10.75 -0.84 24.70
C ARG A 265 9.89 -0.77 23.43
N THR A 266 10.49 -0.93 22.25
CA THR A 266 9.78 -1.05 20.97
C THR A 266 8.90 -2.30 20.95
N ALA A 267 9.42 -3.45 21.41
CA ALA A 267 8.69 -4.70 21.44
C ALA A 267 7.46 -4.67 22.36
N ASP A 268 7.60 -4.10 23.56
CA ASP A 268 6.50 -3.92 24.51
C ASP A 268 5.40 -3.03 23.92
N THR A 269 5.80 -1.99 23.19
CA THR A 269 4.86 -1.08 22.53
C THR A 269 4.09 -1.75 21.41
N VAL A 270 4.79 -2.41 20.46
CA VAL A 270 4.15 -3.11 19.34
C VAL A 270 3.20 -4.18 19.88
N GLN A 271 3.64 -4.97 20.86
CA GLN A 271 2.78 -5.98 21.49
C GLN A 271 1.53 -5.35 22.11
N ARG A 272 1.70 -4.28 22.90
CA ARG A 272 0.59 -3.62 23.58
C ARG A 272 -0.42 -3.03 22.60
N VAL A 273 0.07 -2.33 21.58
CA VAL A 273 -0.75 -1.64 20.59
C VAL A 273 -1.57 -2.64 19.75
N VAL A 274 -0.94 -3.76 19.36
CA VAL A 274 -1.64 -4.85 18.66
C VAL A 274 -2.64 -5.54 19.59
N ALA A 275 -2.27 -5.83 20.84
CA ALA A 275 -3.15 -6.50 21.80
C ALA A 275 -4.36 -5.65 22.20
N GLU A 276 -4.20 -4.32 22.28
CA GLU A 276 -5.26 -3.36 22.57
C GLU A 276 -6.03 -2.92 21.31
N ASN A 277 -6.01 -3.70 20.22
CA ASN A 277 -6.82 -3.50 19.01
C ASN A 277 -6.66 -2.11 18.36
N MET A 278 -5.45 -1.56 18.33
CA MET A 278 -5.14 -0.46 17.40
C MET A 278 -5.01 -1.02 15.98
N TRP A 279 -5.52 -0.29 14.99
CA TRP A 279 -5.48 -0.73 13.59
C TRP A 279 -4.56 0.19 12.80
N CYS A 280 -3.76 -0.41 11.94
CA CYS A 280 -2.82 0.30 11.08
C CYS A 280 -3.16 0.01 9.62
N SER A 281 -3.19 1.03 8.77
CA SER A 281 -3.25 0.83 7.32
C SER A 281 -1.88 0.41 6.80
N GLN A 282 -0.80 0.95 7.38
CA GLN A 282 0.59 0.58 7.07
C GLN A 282 1.41 0.57 8.36
N LEU A 283 2.31 -0.39 8.49
CA LEU A 283 3.25 -0.51 9.60
C LEU A 283 4.66 -0.75 9.06
N TYR A 284 5.59 0.17 9.33
CA TYR A 284 6.99 0.09 8.93
C TYR A 284 7.90 -0.20 10.12
N LEU A 285 8.84 -1.13 9.95
CA LEU A 285 9.84 -1.49 10.95
C LEU A 285 11.19 -1.78 10.31
N TRP A 286 12.25 -1.15 10.82
CA TRP A 286 13.62 -1.57 10.57
C TRP A 286 14.03 -2.71 11.50
N VAL A 287 14.32 -3.87 10.91
CA VAL A 287 14.78 -5.06 11.62
C VAL A 287 16.30 -5.02 11.73
N SER A 288 16.79 -4.11 12.56
CA SER A 288 18.19 -4.06 13.03
C SER A 288 18.29 -4.55 14.47
N ILE A 289 19.17 -5.53 14.69
CA ILE A 289 19.36 -6.19 15.98
C ILE A 289 20.69 -5.73 16.59
N ASP A 290 20.64 -5.12 17.79
CA ASP A 290 21.87 -4.73 18.49
C ASP A 290 22.66 -5.97 18.94
N ARG A 291 23.91 -6.06 18.48
CA ARG A 291 24.80 -7.21 18.73
C ARG A 291 26.07 -6.86 19.50
N GLU A 292 26.28 -5.61 19.92
CA GLU A 292 27.40 -5.25 20.80
C GLU A 292 26.98 -4.80 22.22
N PRO A 293 27.64 -5.32 23.29
CA PRO A 293 28.47 -6.51 23.38
C PRO A 293 27.65 -7.72 23.87
N MET A 294 27.93 -8.90 23.32
CA MET A 294 27.47 -10.21 23.78
C MET A 294 27.46 -10.39 25.31
N THR A 295 26.34 -10.05 25.96
CA THR A 295 26.04 -10.54 27.32
C THR A 295 24.66 -11.15 27.46
N ASN A 296 23.72 -10.90 26.54
CA ASN A 296 22.40 -11.53 26.66
C ASN A 296 21.71 -11.86 25.33
N ALA A 297 22.22 -12.86 24.60
CA ALA A 297 21.55 -13.44 23.42
C ALA A 297 20.07 -13.82 23.70
N ARG A 298 19.75 -14.13 24.95
CA ARG A 298 18.38 -14.35 25.42
C ARG A 298 17.52 -13.09 25.30
N ALA A 299 18.04 -11.92 25.70
CA ALA A 299 17.30 -10.66 25.59
C ALA A 299 16.96 -10.34 24.14
N THR A 300 17.94 -10.47 23.24
CA THR A 300 17.74 -10.30 21.80
C THR A 300 16.64 -11.23 21.25
N THR A 301 16.69 -12.51 21.63
CA THR A 301 15.70 -13.51 21.22
C THR A 301 14.31 -13.17 21.75
N ILE A 302 14.21 -12.68 22.99
CA ILE A 302 12.93 -12.26 23.59
C ILE A 302 12.34 -11.08 22.81
N VAL A 303 13.14 -10.05 22.56
CA VAL A 303 12.67 -8.82 21.91
C VAL A 303 12.22 -9.08 20.47
N LEU A 304 13.06 -9.77 19.66
CA LEU A 304 12.69 -10.12 18.29
C LEU A 304 11.44 -11.00 18.26
N GLY A 305 11.41 -12.04 19.10
CA GLY A 305 10.28 -12.98 19.09
C GLY A 305 8.97 -12.37 19.56
N GLN A 306 9.02 -11.44 20.52
CA GLN A 306 7.85 -10.68 20.96
C GLN A 306 7.27 -9.81 19.85
N ILE A 307 8.11 -9.11 19.07
CA ILE A 307 7.65 -8.32 17.91
C ILE A 307 7.03 -9.24 16.86
N MET A 308 7.75 -10.28 16.44
CA MET A 308 7.29 -11.16 15.36
C MET A 308 6.00 -11.90 15.73
N ALA A 309 5.90 -12.41 16.96
CA ALA A 309 4.68 -13.07 17.45
C ALA A 309 3.49 -12.09 17.59
N SER A 310 3.75 -10.82 17.90
CA SER A 310 2.70 -9.80 17.98
C SER A 310 2.20 -9.40 16.59
N LEU A 311 3.13 -9.14 15.65
CA LEU A 311 2.79 -8.68 14.30
C LEU A 311 2.12 -9.77 13.47
N PHE A 312 2.51 -11.04 13.62
CA PHE A 312 1.97 -12.17 12.85
C PHE A 312 1.21 -13.15 13.75
N ASP A 313 0.31 -12.60 14.57
CA ASP A 313 -0.58 -13.36 15.42
C ASP A 313 -1.54 -14.24 14.58
N ARG A 314 -1.90 -15.42 15.11
CA ARG A 314 -2.92 -16.31 14.53
C ARG A 314 -4.34 -15.79 14.78
N THR A 315 -4.51 -14.82 15.66
CA THR A 315 -5.82 -14.29 16.06
C THR A 315 -6.34 -13.28 15.03
N ARG A 316 -7.35 -13.67 14.26
CA ARG A 316 -8.08 -12.75 13.39
C ARG A 316 -9.07 -11.92 14.22
N ARG A 317 -8.75 -10.66 14.46
CA ARG A 317 -9.60 -9.71 15.21
C ARG A 317 -10.70 -9.12 14.35
N SER A 318 -11.85 -8.87 14.98
CA SER A 318 -13.00 -8.25 14.34
C SER A 318 -12.83 -6.72 14.25
N PRO A 319 -13.19 -6.06 13.14
CA PRO A 319 -13.18 -4.60 13.02
C PRO A 319 -13.95 -3.86 14.11
N GLU A 320 -14.99 -4.49 14.67
CA GLU A 320 -15.80 -3.95 15.76
C GLU A 320 -15.02 -3.80 17.08
N LEU A 321 -13.91 -4.54 17.23
CA LEU A 321 -13.02 -4.46 18.40
C LEU A 321 -11.97 -3.35 18.28
N ALA A 322 -11.86 -2.68 17.13
CA ALA A 322 -10.97 -1.53 16.93
C ALA A 322 -11.16 -0.46 18.02
N ASN A 323 -10.24 0.49 18.19
CA ASN A 323 -10.42 1.59 19.14
C ASN A 323 -11.47 2.63 18.71
N THR A 324 -11.66 2.80 17.40
CA THR A 324 -12.65 3.72 16.82
C THR A 324 -13.40 3.10 15.64
N ASN A 325 -14.45 3.75 15.19
CA ASN A 325 -15.22 3.33 14.01
C ASN A 325 -14.49 3.82 12.76
N TYR A 326 -13.46 3.09 12.35
CA TYR A 326 -12.65 3.48 11.20
C TYR A 326 -13.48 3.52 9.92
N HIS A 327 -13.19 4.51 9.09
CA HIS A 327 -13.61 4.54 7.71
C HIS A 327 -12.75 3.54 6.92
N TYR A 328 -13.40 2.66 6.15
CA TYR A 328 -12.74 1.73 5.25
C TYR A 328 -13.17 2.03 3.84
N LYS A 329 -12.20 2.24 2.95
CA LYS A 329 -12.50 2.48 1.54
C LYS A 329 -13.09 1.24 0.90
N LEU A 330 -14.31 1.39 0.41
CA LEU A 330 -14.93 0.45 -0.52
C LEU A 330 -14.50 0.81 -1.95
N THR A 331 -13.19 0.77 -2.24
CA THR A 331 -12.69 1.06 -3.59
C THR A 331 -12.06 -0.19 -4.20
N ASP A 332 -12.79 -0.72 -5.17
CA ASP A 332 -12.46 -1.78 -6.12
C ASP A 332 -12.30 -3.23 -5.61
N SER A 333 -12.48 -4.13 -6.56
CA SER A 333 -13.10 -5.44 -6.46
C SER A 333 -12.40 -6.54 -5.63
N ARG A 334 -13.25 -7.38 -5.00
CA ARG A 334 -13.00 -8.71 -4.40
C ARG A 334 -12.24 -8.82 -3.05
N HIS A 335 -11.34 -7.91 -2.67
CA HIS A 335 -10.42 -8.19 -1.53
C HIS A 335 -10.73 -7.48 -0.18
N ILE A 336 -11.61 -6.46 -0.16
CA ILE A 336 -11.84 -5.58 1.03
C ILE A 336 -13.02 -6.03 1.92
N LEU A 337 -13.63 -7.21 1.66
CA LEU A 337 -14.78 -7.65 2.47
C LEU A 337 -14.43 -7.99 3.94
N ARG A 338 -13.14 -8.05 4.30
CA ARG A 338 -12.64 -8.29 5.67
C ARG A 338 -11.28 -7.62 5.88
N PRO A 339 -11.22 -6.33 6.28
CA PRO A 339 -9.95 -5.71 6.63
C PRO A 339 -9.32 -6.47 7.81
N LEU A 340 -8.02 -6.66 7.74
CA LEU A 340 -7.25 -7.19 8.87
C LEU A 340 -6.68 -6.03 9.68
N GLN A 341 -6.32 -6.31 10.94
CA GLN A 341 -5.84 -5.30 11.88
C GLN A 341 -4.65 -4.50 11.34
N LEU A 342 -3.74 -5.17 10.60
CA LEU A 342 -2.55 -4.58 10.01
C LEU A 342 -2.68 -4.66 8.48
N GLY A 343 -2.93 -3.53 7.83
CA GLY A 343 -3.15 -3.44 6.38
C GLY A 343 -1.96 -3.98 5.58
N SER A 344 -0.87 -3.21 5.51
CA SER A 344 0.43 -3.68 5.02
C SER A 344 1.50 -3.60 6.10
N ILE A 345 2.39 -4.59 6.13
CA ILE A 345 3.59 -4.59 6.98
C ILE A 345 4.81 -4.46 6.07
N ASN A 346 5.70 -3.52 6.39
CA ASN A 346 6.91 -3.23 5.65
C ASN A 346 8.12 -3.46 6.56
N PHE A 347 8.98 -4.41 6.18
CA PHE A 347 10.24 -4.64 6.87
C PHE A 347 11.43 -4.16 6.05
N GLU A 348 12.29 -3.43 6.72
CA GLU A 348 13.65 -3.20 6.26
C GLU A 348 14.59 -4.15 7.00
N CYS A 349 15.11 -5.18 6.32
CA CYS A 349 15.93 -6.22 6.93
C CYS A 349 17.42 -5.90 6.77
N GLU A 350 18.13 -5.60 7.86
CA GLU A 350 19.54 -5.26 7.82
C GLU A 350 20.40 -6.40 7.26
N ALA A 351 21.42 -6.08 6.47
CA ALA A 351 22.38 -7.05 5.92
C ALA A 351 23.08 -7.90 6.98
N ALA A 352 23.14 -7.44 8.24
CA ALA A 352 23.75 -8.13 9.36
C ALA A 352 22.89 -9.28 9.94
N LEU A 353 21.64 -9.47 9.51
CA LEU A 353 20.80 -10.57 9.98
C LEU A 353 21.48 -11.92 9.72
N ARG A 354 21.48 -12.79 10.74
CA ARG A 354 22.13 -14.11 10.67
C ARG A 354 21.08 -15.18 10.39
N PRO A 355 21.50 -16.37 9.90
CA PRO A 355 20.62 -17.52 9.76
C PRO A 355 19.82 -17.87 11.04
N CYS A 356 20.37 -17.60 12.23
CA CYS A 356 19.67 -17.81 13.50
C CYS A 356 18.45 -16.90 13.71
N ASP A 357 18.37 -15.77 13.03
CA ASP A 357 17.26 -14.80 13.16
C ASP A 357 16.11 -15.12 12.20
N PHE A 358 16.38 -15.88 11.13
CA PHE A 358 15.38 -16.24 10.13
C PHE A 358 14.29 -17.14 10.73
N ALA A 359 14.67 -18.12 11.55
CA ALA A 359 13.73 -19.05 12.16
C ALA A 359 12.70 -18.34 13.08
N PRO A 360 13.11 -17.47 14.03
CA PRO A 360 12.21 -16.57 14.75
C PRO A 360 11.21 -15.85 13.85
N MET A 361 11.69 -15.16 12.82
CA MET A 361 10.85 -14.33 11.95
C MET A 361 9.81 -15.13 11.17
N HIS A 362 10.29 -16.14 10.44
CA HIS A 362 9.48 -16.88 9.48
C HIS A 362 8.55 -17.89 10.16
N SER A 363 8.88 -18.35 11.37
CA SER A 363 7.97 -19.17 12.19
C SER A 363 6.71 -18.41 12.63
N ALA A 364 6.77 -17.08 12.75
CA ALA A 364 5.58 -16.26 12.99
C ALA A 364 4.80 -16.00 11.69
N MET A 365 5.51 -15.62 10.63
CA MET A 365 4.90 -15.28 9.33
C MET A 365 4.07 -16.43 8.72
N VAL A 366 4.48 -17.68 8.93
CA VAL A 366 3.76 -18.86 8.40
C VAL A 366 2.33 -19.03 8.95
N VAL A 367 2.04 -18.44 10.12
CA VAL A 367 0.73 -18.50 10.79
C VAL A 367 0.01 -17.16 10.86
N ASN A 368 0.47 -16.19 10.08
CA ASN A 368 -0.05 -14.81 10.04
C ASN A 368 -1.57 -14.75 9.77
N GLN A 369 -2.33 -14.10 10.65
CA GLN A 369 -3.75 -13.77 10.43
C GLN A 369 -4.06 -12.27 10.60
N THR A 370 -3.02 -11.44 10.66
CA THR A 370 -3.09 -10.00 10.97
C THR A 370 -2.90 -9.11 9.75
N THR A 371 -2.25 -9.60 8.69
CA THR A 371 -2.05 -8.85 7.44
C THR A 371 -2.24 -9.70 6.19
N LYS A 372 -2.65 -9.05 5.09
CA LYS A 372 -2.71 -9.64 3.76
C LYS A 372 -1.53 -9.26 2.88
N GLN A 373 -0.76 -8.26 3.29
CA GLN A 373 0.28 -7.65 2.46
C GLN A 373 1.57 -7.43 3.26
N LEU A 374 2.65 -7.98 2.73
CA LEU A 374 3.98 -7.88 3.33
C LEU A 374 4.99 -7.39 2.29
N SER A 375 5.81 -6.42 2.66
CA SER A 375 7.01 -6.02 1.93
C SER A 375 8.26 -6.30 2.78
N MET A 376 9.30 -6.84 2.17
CA MET A 376 10.59 -7.08 2.83
C MET A 376 11.73 -6.60 1.95
N ARG A 377 12.50 -5.63 2.44
CA ARG A 377 13.78 -5.22 1.86
C ARG A 377 14.89 -6.07 2.44
N LEU A 378 15.53 -6.92 1.64
CA LEU A 378 16.38 -8.00 2.15
C LEU A 378 17.88 -7.65 2.29
N TYR A 379 18.37 -6.56 1.69
CA TYR A 379 19.78 -6.14 1.64
C TYR A 379 20.79 -7.31 1.58
N MET A 380 20.56 -8.26 0.68
CA MET A 380 21.39 -9.48 0.60
C MET A 380 22.75 -9.13 0.03
N VAL A 381 23.83 -9.46 0.74
CA VAL A 381 25.19 -9.29 0.22
C VAL A 381 25.44 -10.31 -0.91
N PRO A 382 25.81 -9.89 -2.14
CA PRO A 382 25.93 -10.79 -3.29
C PRO A 382 26.90 -11.98 -3.10
N ASP A 383 27.91 -11.81 -2.25
CA ASP A 383 28.98 -12.79 -2.02
C ASP A 383 28.67 -13.80 -0.90
N ASP A 384 27.62 -13.60 -0.09
CA ASP A 384 27.26 -14.51 1.00
C ASP A 384 26.33 -15.65 0.54
N SER A 385 26.93 -16.70 -0.03
CA SER A 385 26.17 -17.86 -0.53
C SER A 385 25.38 -18.60 0.57
N THR A 386 25.94 -18.73 1.77
CA THR A 386 25.31 -19.49 2.87
C THR A 386 24.14 -18.71 3.46
N GLY A 387 24.30 -17.38 3.64
CA GLY A 387 23.22 -16.50 4.08
C GLY A 387 22.07 -16.44 3.07
N SER A 388 22.40 -16.39 1.78
CA SER A 388 21.41 -16.39 0.69
C SER A 388 20.53 -17.64 0.69
N THR A 389 21.11 -18.83 0.75
CA THR A 389 20.35 -20.08 0.73
C THR A 389 19.40 -20.19 1.93
N GLY A 390 19.86 -19.82 3.14
CA GLY A 390 19.01 -19.81 4.32
C GLY A 390 17.82 -18.85 4.20
N TRP A 391 18.00 -17.67 3.59
CA TRP A 391 16.89 -16.76 3.30
C TRP A 391 15.81 -17.44 2.45
N TRP A 392 16.22 -18.05 1.34
CA TRP A 392 15.28 -18.66 0.40
C TRP A 392 14.57 -19.89 0.97
N GLU A 393 15.23 -20.71 1.78
CA GLU A 393 14.59 -21.81 2.52
C GLU A 393 13.47 -21.31 3.47
N TRP A 394 13.75 -20.25 4.23
CA TRP A 394 12.79 -19.71 5.18
C TRP A 394 11.65 -18.92 4.50
N ILE A 395 11.93 -18.23 3.38
CA ILE A 395 10.92 -17.61 2.51
C ILE A 395 9.98 -18.68 1.94
N ALA A 396 10.52 -19.82 1.48
CA ALA A 396 9.72 -20.95 1.01
C ALA A 396 8.77 -21.44 2.11
N TYR A 397 9.30 -21.65 3.32
CA TYR A 397 8.51 -22.11 4.45
C TYR A 397 7.41 -21.12 4.84
N ALA A 398 7.74 -19.84 5.02
CA ALA A 398 6.82 -18.85 5.56
C ALA A 398 5.67 -18.49 4.61
N PHE A 399 5.92 -18.45 3.31
CA PHE A 399 4.99 -17.84 2.36
C PHE A 399 4.41 -18.82 1.35
N PHE A 400 5.13 -19.90 1.04
CA PHE A 400 4.76 -20.79 -0.05
C PHE A 400 4.48 -22.23 0.38
N SER A 401 4.92 -22.68 1.56
CA SER A 401 4.71 -24.05 2.04
C SER A 401 3.23 -24.45 2.17
N LYS A 402 2.97 -25.76 2.28
CA LYS A 402 1.62 -26.28 2.57
C LYS A 402 1.02 -25.62 3.83
N ARG A 403 1.84 -25.44 4.87
CA ARG A 403 1.46 -24.78 6.12
C ARG A 403 1.13 -23.30 5.91
N ALA A 404 1.96 -22.56 5.17
CA ALA A 404 1.70 -21.15 4.85
C ALA A 404 0.33 -20.98 4.17
N ARG A 405 0.05 -21.81 3.15
CA ARG A 405 -1.23 -21.75 2.42
C ARG A 405 -2.45 -22.06 3.29
N SER A 406 -2.30 -22.92 4.30
CA SER A 406 -3.39 -23.29 5.21
C SER A 406 -3.56 -22.34 6.40
N CYS A 407 -2.48 -21.73 6.88
CA CYS A 407 -2.45 -21.02 8.15
C CYS A 407 -2.23 -19.51 8.02
N SER A 408 -1.78 -19.02 6.86
CA SER A 408 -1.51 -17.60 6.62
C SER A 408 -2.64 -16.94 5.84
N ALA A 409 -2.94 -15.69 6.17
CA ALA A 409 -3.85 -14.80 5.45
C ALA A 409 -3.14 -13.99 4.36
N LEU A 410 -1.83 -14.17 4.18
CA LEU A 410 -1.03 -13.41 3.23
C LEU A 410 -1.49 -13.70 1.79
N GLU A 411 -1.72 -12.65 1.00
CA GLU A 411 -2.15 -12.71 -0.39
C GLU A 411 -1.15 -12.00 -1.32
N SER A 412 -0.48 -10.94 -0.82
CA SER A 412 0.48 -10.11 -1.56
C SER A 412 1.83 -10.05 -0.85
N LEU A 413 2.91 -10.37 -1.58
CA LEU A 413 4.28 -10.34 -1.09
C LEU A 413 5.17 -9.50 -2.00
N ALA A 414 5.96 -8.60 -1.42
CA ALA A 414 7.03 -7.88 -2.11
C ALA A 414 8.38 -8.22 -1.46
N LEU A 415 9.32 -8.70 -2.27
CA LEU A 415 10.71 -8.94 -1.90
C LEU A 415 11.57 -7.98 -2.72
N ILE A 416 12.21 -7.02 -2.07
CA ILE A 416 12.94 -5.93 -2.72
C ILE A 416 14.38 -5.83 -2.24
N SER A 417 15.22 -5.12 -3.00
CA SER A 417 16.67 -5.06 -2.81
C SER A 417 17.33 -6.44 -2.73
N ILE A 418 16.89 -7.37 -3.59
CA ILE A 418 17.50 -8.70 -3.71
C ILE A 418 18.89 -8.55 -4.37
N GLY A 419 19.94 -8.92 -3.63
CA GLY A 419 21.29 -9.00 -4.19
C GLY A 419 21.54 -10.25 -5.01
N ARG A 420 20.89 -11.38 -4.66
CA ARG A 420 21.18 -12.70 -5.24
C ARG A 420 19.99 -13.66 -5.23
N LEU A 421 19.75 -14.28 -6.38
CA LEU A 421 18.90 -15.45 -6.59
C LEU A 421 19.52 -16.35 -7.66
N THR A 422 20.14 -17.46 -7.23
CA THR A 422 20.81 -18.44 -8.09
C THR A 422 20.04 -19.75 -8.20
N PRO A 423 20.35 -20.63 -9.18
CA PRO A 423 19.75 -21.96 -9.23
C PRO A 423 19.92 -22.77 -7.94
N ALA A 424 21.05 -22.66 -7.24
CA ALA A 424 21.27 -23.34 -5.96
C ALA A 424 20.33 -22.82 -4.85
N ASP A 425 20.06 -21.50 -4.83
CA ASP A 425 19.07 -20.92 -3.91
C ASP A 425 17.66 -21.47 -4.21
N VAL A 426 17.33 -21.61 -5.49
CA VAL A 426 16.04 -22.18 -5.93
C VAL A 426 15.92 -23.67 -5.62
N GLU A 427 17.00 -24.43 -5.72
CA GLU A 427 17.02 -25.85 -5.32
C GLU A 427 16.70 -26.00 -3.83
N ALA A 428 17.31 -25.18 -2.97
CA ALA A 428 17.02 -25.18 -1.54
C ALA A 428 15.58 -24.73 -1.24
N PHE A 429 15.12 -23.66 -1.89
CA PHE A 429 13.71 -23.21 -1.84
C PHE A 429 12.75 -24.35 -2.22
N SER A 430 13.06 -25.06 -3.31
CA SER A 430 12.24 -26.15 -3.85
C SER A 430 12.22 -27.37 -2.94
N ALA A 431 13.35 -27.67 -2.29
CA ALA A 431 13.46 -28.76 -1.33
C ALA A 431 12.48 -28.56 -0.17
N VAL A 432 12.36 -27.33 0.36
CA VAL A 432 11.38 -27.00 1.41
C VAL A 432 9.95 -27.08 0.89
N MET A 433 9.69 -26.57 -0.31
CA MET A 433 8.35 -26.55 -0.93
C MET A 433 7.77 -27.94 -1.18
N THR A 434 8.63 -28.87 -1.61
CA THR A 434 8.24 -30.23 -2.00
C THR A 434 8.31 -31.22 -0.85
N SER A 435 8.96 -30.86 0.26
CA SER A 435 9.04 -31.69 1.45
C SER A 435 7.66 -31.89 2.10
N ASP A 436 7.38 -33.13 2.51
CA ASP A 436 6.24 -33.45 3.37
C ASP A 436 6.50 -33.06 4.83
N HIS A 437 7.77 -32.87 5.21
CA HIS A 437 8.24 -32.53 6.55
C HIS A 437 9.18 -31.30 6.47
N PRO A 438 8.65 -30.12 6.10
CA PRO A 438 9.47 -28.93 5.85
C PRO A 438 10.21 -28.46 7.11
N GLU A 439 9.63 -28.61 8.30
CA GLU A 439 10.27 -28.27 9.57
C GLU A 439 11.52 -29.12 9.83
N GLU A 440 11.48 -30.42 9.51
CA GLU A 440 12.64 -31.31 9.64
C GLU A 440 13.69 -30.98 8.58
N THR A 441 13.27 -30.58 7.38
CA THR A 441 14.15 -30.20 6.27
C THR A 441 14.96 -28.96 6.62
N LEU A 442 14.31 -27.91 7.15
CA LEU A 442 14.92 -26.63 7.55
C LEU A 442 16.02 -26.78 8.62
N PHE A 443 15.89 -27.77 9.51
CA PHE A 443 16.85 -28.01 10.58
C PHE A 443 17.73 -29.24 10.34
N HIS A 444 17.65 -29.83 9.14
CA HIS A 444 18.32 -31.09 8.80
C HIS A 444 18.14 -32.19 9.86
N CYS A 445 16.94 -32.26 10.44
CA CYS A 445 16.62 -33.20 11.49
C CYS A 445 16.13 -34.53 10.90
N PRO A 446 16.38 -35.66 11.59
CA PRO A 446 15.86 -36.95 11.16
C PRO A 446 14.34 -37.02 11.32
N ARG A 447 13.73 -37.91 10.53
CA ARG A 447 12.28 -38.13 10.57
C ARG A 447 11.81 -38.68 11.92
N GLY A 448 10.83 -37.99 12.51
CA GLY A 448 10.13 -38.46 13.72
C GLY A 448 9.23 -39.69 13.47
N THR A 449 8.85 -40.38 14.54
CA THR A 449 7.84 -41.47 14.49
C THR A 449 6.41 -40.93 14.59
N VAL A 450 6.25 -39.68 15.05
CA VAL A 450 4.98 -39.00 15.20
C VAL A 450 4.90 -37.86 14.19
N ASP A 451 3.78 -37.78 13.47
CA ASP A 451 3.51 -36.72 12.50
C ASP A 451 3.46 -35.32 13.15
N GLU A 452 3.91 -34.33 12.39
CA GLU A 452 3.94 -32.94 12.79
C GLU A 452 2.53 -32.42 13.03
N ARG A 453 2.29 -31.87 14.21
CA ARG A 453 0.98 -31.38 14.64
C ARG A 453 1.11 -30.04 15.34
N ASP A 454 0.00 -29.30 15.30
CA ASP A 454 -0.12 -28.04 16.00
C ASP A 454 -0.60 -28.30 17.43
N ALA A 455 -0.08 -27.50 18.36
CA ALA A 455 -0.40 -27.56 19.76
C ALA A 455 -0.41 -26.15 20.37
N THR A 456 -1.12 -26.02 21.47
CA THR A 456 -0.96 -24.93 22.42
C THR A 456 0.05 -25.33 23.49
N LEU A 457 1.09 -24.53 23.65
CA LEU A 457 2.04 -24.62 24.75
C LEU A 457 1.43 -23.95 25.99
N LYS A 458 1.43 -24.65 27.13
CA LYS A 458 0.91 -24.11 28.39
C LYS A 458 1.69 -22.88 28.85
N ALA A 459 0.98 -21.95 29.50
CA ALA A 459 1.59 -20.83 30.20
C ALA A 459 2.63 -21.32 31.22
N GLU A 460 3.70 -20.54 31.39
CA GLU A 460 4.83 -20.81 32.29
C GLU A 460 5.58 -22.13 32.03
N ALA A 461 5.37 -22.77 30.87
CA ALA A 461 6.14 -23.94 30.48
C ALA A 461 7.62 -23.59 30.27
N PRO A 462 8.57 -24.46 30.68
CA PRO A 462 9.99 -24.26 30.43
C PRO A 462 10.34 -24.50 28.95
N ILE A 463 10.99 -23.52 28.32
CA ILE A 463 11.35 -23.56 26.90
C ILE A 463 12.87 -23.46 26.75
N ARG A 464 13.49 -24.45 26.09
CA ARG A 464 14.89 -24.36 25.67
C ARG A 464 14.95 -23.82 24.26
N TRP A 465 15.66 -22.73 24.06
CA TRP A 465 15.67 -21.96 22.81
C TRP A 465 17.06 -21.92 22.15
N GLN A 466 18.12 -22.17 22.91
CA GLN A 466 19.49 -22.13 22.41
C GLN A 466 19.99 -23.54 22.05
N PHE A 467 20.59 -23.66 20.88
CA PHE A 467 21.16 -24.90 20.35
C PHE A 467 22.63 -24.68 19.97
N ASP A 468 23.45 -25.73 20.08
CA ASP A 468 24.83 -25.71 19.62
C ASP A 468 24.95 -26.01 18.11
N GLY A 469 26.17 -26.05 17.59
CA GLY A 469 26.43 -26.32 16.17
C GLY A 469 26.06 -27.74 15.72
N GLU A 470 25.85 -28.67 16.67
CA GLU A 470 25.36 -30.04 16.40
C GLU A 470 23.82 -30.12 16.50
N GLY A 471 23.15 -28.99 16.74
CA GLY A 471 21.71 -28.91 16.89
C GLY A 471 21.20 -29.48 18.21
N GLN A 472 22.06 -29.62 19.23
CA GLN A 472 21.68 -30.07 20.57
C GLN A 472 21.35 -28.89 21.49
N PRO A 473 20.37 -29.02 22.42
CA PRO A 473 20.04 -27.95 23.35
C PRO A 473 21.19 -27.59 24.29
N VAL A 474 21.50 -26.30 24.41
CA VAL A 474 22.54 -25.80 25.33
C VAL A 474 22.00 -25.81 26.75
N MET A 475 22.39 -26.82 27.53
CA MET A 475 21.86 -27.07 28.89
C MET A 475 22.25 -26.01 29.94
N SER A 476 23.29 -25.22 29.68
CA SER A 476 23.71 -24.10 30.54
C SER A 476 22.89 -22.82 30.28
N SER A 477 22.10 -22.78 29.20
CA SER A 477 21.27 -21.62 28.87
C SER A 477 20.05 -21.53 29.79
N SER A 478 19.63 -20.30 30.10
CA SER A 478 18.42 -20.09 30.89
C SER A 478 17.17 -20.29 30.03
N GLU A 479 16.23 -21.08 30.53
CA GLU A 479 14.96 -21.39 29.86
C GLU A 479 14.10 -20.12 29.72
N LEU A 480 13.34 -20.02 28.63
CA LEU A 480 12.26 -19.03 28.48
C LEU A 480 11.00 -19.54 29.17
N ARG A 481 10.16 -18.59 29.59
CA ARG A 481 8.83 -18.80 30.16
C ARG A 481 7.94 -17.68 29.67
N PHE A 482 6.76 -18.03 29.21
CA PHE A 482 5.76 -17.06 28.75
C PHE A 482 4.58 -17.04 29.72
N PRO A 483 4.08 -15.85 30.10
CA PRO A 483 2.99 -15.72 31.08
C PRO A 483 1.65 -16.20 30.53
N THR A 484 1.52 -16.25 29.20
CA THR A 484 0.32 -16.70 28.49
C THR A 484 0.61 -17.96 27.71
N ALA A 485 -0.44 -18.75 27.44
CA ALA A 485 -0.32 -19.91 26.58
C ALA A 485 0.00 -19.47 25.14
N THR A 486 0.85 -20.23 24.45
CA THR A 486 1.27 -19.92 23.07
C THR A 486 0.61 -20.89 22.11
N ASN A 487 -0.14 -20.36 21.15
CA ASN A 487 -0.86 -21.15 20.15
C ASN A 487 0.01 -21.41 18.92
N SER A 488 -0.43 -22.36 18.08
CA SER A 488 0.20 -22.71 16.80
C SER A 488 1.67 -23.17 16.93
N VAL A 489 2.01 -23.77 18.06
CA VAL A 489 3.32 -24.40 18.26
C VAL A 489 3.35 -25.69 17.47
N ARG A 490 4.31 -25.80 16.55
CA ARG A 490 4.40 -26.92 15.61
C ARG A 490 5.45 -27.93 16.06
N THR A 491 5.05 -29.17 16.34
CA THR A 491 5.99 -30.25 16.68
C THR A 491 6.66 -30.81 15.43
N PHE A 492 7.93 -31.21 15.52
CA PHE A 492 8.64 -31.92 14.47
C PHE A 492 9.71 -32.87 15.02
N SER A 493 10.16 -33.85 14.24
CA SER A 493 11.12 -34.88 14.67
C SER A 493 10.78 -35.51 16.03
N ASP A 494 9.50 -35.77 16.26
CA ASP A 494 9.00 -36.35 17.50
C ASP A 494 9.09 -37.88 17.45
N ASP A 495 9.84 -38.49 18.37
CA ASP A 495 10.01 -39.95 18.49
C ASP A 495 8.87 -40.65 19.26
N GLY A 496 7.88 -39.89 19.74
CA GLY A 496 6.71 -40.37 20.47
C GLY A 496 6.97 -40.82 21.91
N THR A 497 8.23 -40.87 22.35
CA THR A 497 8.61 -41.44 23.66
C THR A 497 9.45 -40.50 24.51
N SER A 498 10.24 -39.63 23.89
CA SER A 498 11.07 -38.64 24.56
C SER A 498 10.20 -37.65 25.35
N LYS A 499 10.75 -37.28 26.52
CA LYS A 499 10.15 -36.28 27.42
C LYS A 499 10.12 -34.89 26.79
N TRP A 500 11.15 -34.56 26.02
CA TRP A 500 11.31 -33.28 25.36
C TRP A 500 11.15 -33.44 23.85
N VAL A 501 10.42 -32.52 23.22
CA VAL A 501 10.02 -32.57 21.82
C VAL A 501 10.48 -31.31 21.11
N ASN A 502 11.03 -31.44 19.90
CA ASN A 502 11.39 -30.29 19.08
C ASN A 502 10.12 -29.60 18.61
N VAL A 503 10.09 -28.28 18.75
CA VAL A 503 8.97 -27.45 18.35
C VAL A 503 9.44 -26.20 17.63
N LEU A 504 8.63 -25.73 16.68
CA LEU A 504 8.68 -24.37 16.17
C LEU A 504 7.66 -23.53 16.92
N ILE A 505 8.14 -22.52 17.63
CA ILE A 505 7.29 -21.55 18.34
C ILE A 505 7.24 -20.27 17.48
N PRO A 506 6.06 -19.79 17.07
CA PRO A 506 5.92 -18.53 16.34
C PRO A 506 6.67 -17.38 17.01
N GLY A 507 7.59 -16.75 16.27
CA GLY A 507 8.43 -15.66 16.75
C GLY A 507 9.74 -16.11 17.39
N TYR A 508 9.86 -17.35 17.86
CA TYR A 508 11.03 -17.82 18.59
C TYR A 508 11.81 -18.92 17.85
N GLY A 509 11.30 -19.41 16.72
CA GLY A 509 11.98 -20.40 15.90
C GLY A 509 12.05 -21.77 16.59
N ARG A 510 13.18 -22.48 16.42
CA ARG A 510 13.37 -23.82 17.00
C ARG A 510 13.48 -23.73 18.51
N CYS A 511 12.74 -24.58 19.20
CA CYS A 511 12.73 -24.72 20.64
C CYS A 511 12.57 -26.20 21.06
N HIS A 512 12.87 -26.50 22.32
CA HIS A 512 12.65 -27.80 22.94
C HIS A 512 11.75 -27.61 24.16
N VAL A 513 10.61 -28.30 24.19
CA VAL A 513 9.61 -28.20 25.27
C VAL A 513 9.24 -29.58 25.79
N ARG A 514 8.63 -29.66 26.98
CA ARG A 514 8.18 -30.95 27.52
C ARG A 514 6.88 -31.38 26.84
N ARG A 515 6.79 -32.66 26.48
CA ARG A 515 5.58 -33.26 25.89
C ARG A 515 4.33 -33.01 26.73
N THR A 516 4.45 -33.07 28.05
CA THR A 516 3.34 -32.86 29.00
C THR A 516 2.78 -31.43 29.00
N ASP A 517 3.54 -30.49 28.44
CA ASP A 517 3.20 -29.07 28.41
C ASP A 517 2.56 -28.66 27.07
N LEU A 518 2.47 -29.60 26.12
CA LEU A 518 1.76 -29.44 24.85
C LEU A 518 0.33 -29.94 24.96
N MET A 519 -0.62 -29.12 24.52
CA MET A 519 -2.02 -29.49 24.34
C MET A 519 -2.30 -29.51 22.84
N PHE A 520 -2.51 -30.69 22.27
CA PHE A 520 -2.72 -30.83 20.83
C PHE A 520 -4.12 -30.38 20.43
N ASP A 521 -4.20 -29.59 19.36
CA ASP A 521 -5.46 -29.09 18.84
C ASP A 521 -6.28 -30.25 18.26
N THR A 522 -7.56 -30.35 18.64
CA THR A 522 -8.48 -31.40 18.13
C THR A 522 -9.16 -31.05 16.80
N GLU A 523 -9.01 -29.82 16.31
CA GLU A 523 -9.65 -29.33 15.08
C GLU A 523 -8.64 -28.66 14.13
N SER A 524 -8.71 -29.03 12.85
CA SER A 524 -7.96 -28.38 11.78
C SER A 524 -8.69 -27.08 11.37
N ILE A 525 -8.32 -25.95 11.95
CA ILE A 525 -8.86 -24.64 11.55
C ILE A 525 -8.14 -24.21 10.26
N SER A 526 -8.84 -24.31 9.12
CA SER A 526 -8.36 -23.87 7.79
C SER A 526 -8.93 -22.48 7.46
N ASP A 527 -8.34 -21.43 8.02
CA ASP A 527 -8.68 -20.03 7.74
C ASP A 527 -7.65 -19.35 6.82
N GLY A 528 -6.84 -20.13 6.10
CA GLY A 528 -5.83 -19.63 5.16
C GLY A 528 -6.42 -18.94 3.92
N SER A 529 -5.68 -18.00 3.33
CA SER A 529 -6.06 -17.26 2.12
C SER A 529 -5.98 -18.08 0.83
N GLY A 530 -5.39 -19.29 0.89
CA GLY A 530 -4.97 -20.05 -0.29
C GLY A 530 -3.53 -19.75 -0.74
N GLY A 531 -2.85 -18.79 -0.10
CA GLY A 531 -1.45 -18.44 -0.32
C GLY A 531 -1.24 -17.16 -1.13
N VAL A 532 0.04 -16.91 -1.46
CA VAL A 532 0.45 -15.73 -2.25
C VAL A 532 -0.05 -15.84 -3.69
N THR A 533 -0.76 -14.79 -4.13
CA THR A 533 -1.28 -14.64 -5.51
C THR A 533 -0.73 -13.41 -6.20
N THR A 534 -0.24 -12.41 -5.44
CA THR A 534 0.46 -11.25 -5.95
C THR A 534 1.90 -11.27 -5.46
N LEU A 535 2.87 -11.26 -6.39
CA LEU A 535 4.29 -11.30 -6.06
C LEU A 535 5.05 -10.16 -6.75
N LYS A 536 5.89 -9.46 -5.98
CA LYS A 536 6.78 -8.41 -6.47
C LYS A 536 8.22 -8.79 -6.12
N ILE A 537 9.10 -8.81 -7.13
CA ILE A 537 10.52 -9.16 -6.98
C ILE A 537 11.35 -7.98 -7.49
N GLY A 538 12.02 -7.28 -6.60
CA GLY A 538 12.91 -6.16 -6.90
C GLY A 538 14.37 -6.51 -6.60
N PHE A 539 15.22 -6.45 -7.62
CA PHE A 539 16.66 -6.61 -7.48
C PHE A 539 17.32 -5.29 -7.09
N HIS A 540 18.50 -5.37 -6.45
CA HIS A 540 19.27 -4.18 -6.09
C HIS A 540 19.62 -3.36 -7.33
N LYS A 541 19.38 -2.05 -7.27
CA LYS A 541 19.51 -1.12 -8.41
C LYS A 541 20.88 -0.46 -8.50
N TYR A 542 21.60 -0.35 -7.38
CA TYR A 542 22.89 0.36 -7.30
C TYR A 542 24.10 -0.56 -7.46
N ASP A 543 23.96 -1.82 -7.05
CA ASP A 543 25.02 -2.83 -7.09
C ASP A 543 24.65 -3.97 -8.04
N PRO A 544 25.64 -4.61 -8.68
CA PRO A 544 25.39 -5.79 -9.49
C PRO A 544 24.65 -6.87 -8.70
N SER A 545 23.50 -7.28 -9.22
CA SER A 545 22.67 -8.35 -8.64
C SER A 545 22.69 -9.61 -9.52
N ILE A 546 22.53 -10.76 -8.88
CA ILE A 546 22.50 -12.07 -9.56
C ILE A 546 21.05 -12.53 -9.67
N SER A 547 20.53 -12.63 -10.90
CA SER A 547 19.13 -13.00 -11.19
C SER A 547 19.00 -14.32 -11.98
N SER A 548 20.05 -15.14 -12.04
CA SER A 548 20.08 -16.35 -12.89
C SER A 548 19.11 -17.45 -12.47
N GLY A 549 18.62 -17.44 -11.22
CA GLY A 549 17.63 -18.39 -10.71
C GLY A 549 16.16 -17.98 -10.93
N VAL A 550 15.88 -16.76 -11.42
CA VAL A 550 14.49 -16.27 -11.59
C VAL A 550 13.62 -17.23 -12.42
N PRO A 551 14.07 -17.77 -13.57
CA PRO A 551 13.23 -18.66 -14.36
C PRO A 551 12.78 -19.92 -13.59
N GLN A 552 13.72 -20.58 -12.90
CA GLN A 552 13.44 -21.78 -12.11
C GLN A 552 12.56 -21.46 -10.91
N PHE A 553 12.79 -20.30 -10.27
CA PHE A 553 11.96 -19.86 -9.16
C PHE A 553 10.49 -19.70 -9.59
N LEU A 554 10.25 -19.07 -10.74
CA LEU A 554 8.91 -18.90 -11.28
C LEU A 554 8.27 -20.22 -11.71
N GLU A 555 9.04 -21.23 -12.15
CA GLU A 555 8.50 -22.58 -12.41
C GLU A 555 7.93 -23.23 -11.14
N VAL A 556 8.45 -22.89 -9.96
CA VAL A 556 8.01 -23.44 -8.68
C VAL A 556 6.78 -22.73 -8.13
N VAL A 557 6.75 -21.39 -8.18
CA VAL A 557 5.69 -20.58 -7.54
C VAL A 557 4.64 -20.03 -8.51
N GLY A 558 4.94 -19.99 -9.81
CA GLY A 558 4.18 -19.22 -10.81
C GLY A 558 2.73 -19.67 -11.00
N VAL A 559 2.42 -20.95 -10.72
CA VAL A 559 1.07 -21.49 -10.90
C VAL A 559 0.04 -20.82 -9.98
N SER A 560 0.41 -20.35 -8.79
CA SER A 560 -0.53 -19.66 -7.89
C SER A 560 -0.68 -18.16 -8.18
N LEU A 561 0.18 -17.59 -9.03
CA LEU A 561 0.25 -16.15 -9.22
C LEU A 561 -0.80 -15.65 -10.22
N LYS A 562 -1.44 -14.55 -9.85
CA LYS A 562 -2.34 -13.74 -10.67
C LYS A 562 -1.71 -12.40 -11.06
N SER A 563 -0.88 -11.83 -10.19
CA SER A 563 -0.13 -10.61 -10.48
C SER A 563 1.34 -10.83 -10.17
N LEU A 564 2.20 -10.43 -11.10
CA LEU A 564 3.66 -10.52 -10.97
C LEU A 564 4.27 -9.18 -11.36
N THR A 565 5.10 -8.61 -10.48
CA THR A 565 6.00 -7.52 -10.85
C THR A 565 7.45 -7.97 -10.73
N LEU A 566 8.23 -7.74 -11.78
CA LEU A 566 9.68 -7.95 -11.80
C LEU A 566 10.36 -6.62 -12.01
N ASP A 567 11.19 -6.21 -11.05
CA ASP A 567 11.98 -4.99 -11.09
C ASP A 567 13.47 -5.34 -11.05
N GLY A 568 14.18 -5.05 -12.14
CA GLY A 568 15.58 -5.46 -12.31
C GLY A 568 16.04 -5.55 -13.77
N PRO A 569 17.18 -6.22 -14.04
CA PRO A 569 17.76 -6.31 -15.39
C PRO A 569 16.89 -7.14 -16.34
N MET A 570 15.98 -6.43 -17.03
CA MET A 570 15.01 -6.96 -18.00
C MET A 570 15.66 -7.55 -19.26
N ASP A 571 16.88 -7.13 -19.60
CA ASP A 571 17.65 -7.60 -20.76
C ASP A 571 17.92 -9.11 -20.73
N LYS A 572 17.92 -9.72 -19.54
CA LYS A 572 18.16 -11.15 -19.32
C LYS A 572 16.89 -11.98 -19.20
N MET A 573 15.71 -11.36 -19.18
CA MET A 573 14.44 -12.04 -18.91
C MET A 573 13.71 -12.42 -20.19
N ASN A 574 13.35 -13.71 -20.31
CA ASN A 574 12.49 -14.19 -21.40
C ASN A 574 11.02 -14.15 -20.96
N THR A 575 10.26 -13.18 -21.46
CA THR A 575 8.83 -13.02 -21.14
C THR A 575 8.00 -14.27 -21.44
N ASN A 576 8.33 -15.03 -22.48
CA ASN A 576 7.62 -16.27 -22.80
C ASN A 576 7.99 -17.42 -21.86
N ALA A 577 9.16 -17.38 -21.21
CA ALA A 577 9.45 -18.30 -20.11
C ALA A 577 8.58 -17.96 -18.90
N ILE A 578 8.48 -16.66 -18.55
CA ILE A 578 7.62 -16.18 -17.44
C ILE A 578 6.16 -16.61 -17.66
N ILE A 579 5.60 -16.35 -18.84
CA ILE A 579 4.21 -16.71 -19.19
C ILE A 579 3.96 -18.21 -19.08
N ARG A 580 4.93 -19.05 -19.47
CA ARG A 580 4.81 -20.51 -19.36
C ARG A 580 4.84 -20.99 -17.91
N SER A 581 5.66 -20.35 -17.07
CA SER A 581 5.76 -20.67 -15.64
C SER A 581 4.58 -20.14 -14.82
N CYS A 582 3.95 -19.05 -15.28
CA CYS A 582 2.83 -18.37 -14.61
C CYS A 582 1.56 -18.41 -15.47
N PRO A 583 0.88 -19.56 -15.62
CA PRO A 583 -0.26 -19.70 -16.53
C PRO A 583 -1.51 -18.94 -16.09
N ASN A 584 -1.66 -18.63 -14.80
CA ASN A 584 -2.85 -17.99 -14.21
C ASN A 584 -2.71 -16.45 -14.10
N LEU A 585 -1.70 -15.88 -14.75
CA LEU A 585 -1.37 -14.47 -14.62
C LEU A 585 -2.43 -13.60 -15.29
N GLU A 586 -3.05 -12.71 -14.52
CA GLU A 586 -3.99 -11.67 -14.96
C GLU A 586 -3.21 -10.38 -15.29
N GLU A 587 -2.11 -10.08 -14.57
CA GLU A 587 -1.28 -8.89 -14.76
C GLU A 587 0.23 -9.19 -14.64
N LEU A 588 1.03 -8.63 -15.55
CA LEU A 588 2.50 -8.67 -15.50
C LEU A 588 3.11 -7.28 -15.64
N SER A 589 3.86 -6.86 -14.62
CA SER A 589 4.61 -5.62 -14.64
C SER A 589 6.10 -5.91 -14.74
N LEU A 590 6.74 -5.35 -15.76
CA LEU A 590 8.16 -5.50 -16.07
C LEU A 590 8.82 -4.14 -15.93
N CYS A 591 9.58 -3.95 -14.87
CA CYS A 591 10.26 -2.70 -14.54
C CYS A 591 11.76 -2.84 -14.85
N GLY A 592 12.15 -2.44 -16.05
CA GLY A 592 13.54 -2.32 -16.43
C GLY A 592 14.08 -0.91 -16.20
N PHE A 593 15.40 -0.75 -16.34
CA PHE A 593 16.09 0.53 -16.23
C PHE A 593 15.55 1.56 -17.25
N CYS A 594 15.58 1.23 -18.54
CA CYS A 594 15.10 2.11 -19.61
C CYS A 594 13.60 1.94 -19.92
N ILE A 595 13.06 0.73 -19.75
CA ILE A 595 11.70 0.40 -20.19
C ILE A 595 10.95 -0.24 -19.03
N GLY A 596 9.84 0.39 -18.63
CA GLY A 596 8.82 -0.19 -17.78
C GLY A 596 7.57 -0.50 -18.58
N ALA A 597 6.96 -1.67 -18.40
CA ALA A 597 5.72 -2.04 -19.08
C ALA A 597 4.78 -2.83 -18.18
N GLN A 598 3.48 -2.56 -18.28
CA GLN A 598 2.43 -3.36 -17.65
C GLN A 598 1.60 -4.04 -18.74
N LEU A 599 1.44 -5.36 -18.59
CA LEU A 599 0.70 -6.22 -19.49
C LEU A 599 -0.53 -6.76 -18.77
N ASP A 600 -1.68 -6.67 -19.45
CA ASP A 600 -2.96 -7.21 -18.99
C ASP A 600 -3.34 -8.46 -19.80
N PHE A 601 -3.61 -9.54 -19.10
CA PHE A 601 -4.01 -10.83 -19.64
C PHE A 601 -5.45 -11.21 -19.25
N SER A 602 -6.16 -10.36 -18.50
CA SER A 602 -7.49 -10.64 -17.95
C SER A 602 -8.49 -11.07 -19.03
N LYS A 603 -8.37 -10.52 -20.25
CA LYS A 603 -9.23 -10.90 -21.39
C LYS A 603 -9.01 -12.33 -21.88
N PHE A 604 -7.78 -12.82 -21.86
CA PHE A 604 -7.49 -14.21 -22.25
C PHE A 604 -8.16 -15.17 -21.27
N HIS A 605 -8.04 -14.90 -19.97
CA HIS A 605 -8.73 -15.66 -18.93
C HIS A 605 -10.25 -15.58 -19.03
N ALA A 606 -10.81 -14.38 -19.26
CA ALA A 606 -12.24 -14.21 -19.45
C ALA A 606 -12.80 -15.01 -20.63
N ASN A 607 -11.99 -15.19 -21.68
CA ASN A 607 -12.33 -15.97 -22.87
C ASN A 607 -11.93 -17.46 -22.78
N ASN A 608 -11.32 -17.90 -21.67
CA ASN A 608 -10.70 -19.22 -21.51
C ASN A 608 -9.65 -19.54 -22.61
N GLU A 609 -8.91 -18.53 -23.04
CA GLU A 609 -7.81 -18.63 -24.01
C GLU A 609 -6.47 -18.75 -23.27
N PRO A 610 -5.50 -19.52 -23.83
CA PRO A 610 -4.16 -19.57 -23.28
C PRO A 610 -3.43 -18.23 -23.46
N LEU A 611 -2.50 -17.93 -22.56
CA LEU A 611 -1.67 -16.73 -22.64
C LEU A 611 -0.86 -16.73 -23.96
N PRO A 612 -0.76 -15.56 -24.63
CA PRO A 612 -0.16 -15.51 -25.96
C PRO A 612 1.37 -15.52 -25.92
N PHE A 613 1.98 -15.89 -27.04
CA PHE A 613 3.41 -15.72 -27.26
C PHE A 613 3.74 -14.24 -27.58
N LEU A 614 4.70 -13.66 -26.86
CA LEU A 614 5.11 -12.28 -26.97
C LEU A 614 6.53 -12.17 -27.55
N SER A 615 6.64 -11.69 -28.79
CA SER A 615 7.94 -11.40 -29.42
C SER A 615 8.33 -9.94 -29.17
N CYS A 616 9.26 -9.70 -28.25
CA CYS A 616 9.73 -8.35 -27.92
C CYS A 616 11.20 -8.36 -27.46
N ASN A 617 11.96 -7.32 -27.82
CA ASN A 617 13.24 -7.01 -27.21
C ASN A 617 13.06 -5.84 -26.23
N TRP A 618 13.05 -6.12 -24.92
CA TRP A 618 12.84 -5.13 -23.86
C TRP A 618 14.06 -4.23 -23.58
N ALA A 619 15.20 -4.50 -24.23
CA ALA A 619 16.41 -3.68 -24.09
C ALA A 619 16.50 -2.55 -25.13
N ASP A 620 15.66 -2.55 -26.17
CA ASP A 620 15.77 -1.63 -27.30
C ASP A 620 14.43 -0.93 -27.57
N VAL A 621 14.40 0.39 -27.35
CA VAL A 621 13.19 1.22 -27.47
C VAL A 621 12.66 1.23 -28.90
N GLY A 622 13.54 1.33 -29.90
CA GLY A 622 13.17 1.27 -31.32
C GLY A 622 12.48 -0.05 -31.71
N SER A 623 13.04 -1.19 -31.31
CA SER A 623 12.48 -2.52 -31.56
C SER A 623 11.14 -2.72 -30.87
N LEU A 624 11.01 -2.30 -29.61
CA LEU A 624 9.75 -2.33 -28.88
C LEU A 624 8.68 -1.47 -29.59
N SER A 625 9.03 -0.24 -29.96
CA SER A 625 8.12 0.68 -30.64
C SER A 625 7.60 0.09 -31.95
N LYS A 626 8.48 -0.55 -32.74
CA LYS A 626 8.12 -1.26 -33.96
C LYS A 626 7.18 -2.45 -33.70
N ALA A 627 7.43 -3.22 -32.63
CA ALA A 627 6.57 -4.34 -32.25
C ALA A 627 5.17 -3.87 -31.82
N LEU A 628 5.10 -2.77 -31.06
CA LEU A 628 3.84 -2.16 -30.60
C LEU A 628 3.07 -1.44 -31.72
N SER A 629 3.73 -1.07 -32.82
CA SER A 629 3.09 -0.51 -34.02
C SER A 629 2.29 -1.56 -34.80
N ALA A 630 2.58 -2.85 -34.60
CA ALA A 630 1.84 -3.94 -35.23
C ALA A 630 0.51 -4.19 -34.50
N THR A 631 -0.56 -3.51 -34.96
CA THR A 631 -1.91 -3.47 -34.34
C THR A 631 -2.55 -4.84 -34.08
N ASN A 632 -2.19 -5.87 -34.86
CA ASN A 632 -2.71 -7.23 -34.68
C ASN A 632 -1.81 -8.14 -33.83
N SER A 633 -0.67 -7.65 -33.35
CA SER A 633 0.23 -8.43 -32.52
C SER A 633 -0.36 -8.68 -31.13
N ALA A 634 -0.05 -9.83 -30.53
CA ALA A 634 -0.45 -10.12 -29.16
C ALA A 634 0.15 -9.12 -28.17
N LEU A 635 1.41 -8.71 -28.39
CA LEU A 635 2.09 -7.71 -27.57
C LEU A 635 1.31 -6.39 -27.53
N CYS A 636 0.88 -5.87 -28.69
CA CYS A 636 0.07 -4.66 -28.77
C CYS A 636 -1.23 -4.79 -27.96
N LYS A 637 -1.88 -5.95 -27.98
CA LYS A 637 -3.14 -6.18 -27.26
C LYS A 637 -2.97 -6.32 -25.74
N CYS A 638 -1.81 -6.76 -25.28
CA CYS A 638 -1.52 -6.99 -23.86
C CYS A 638 -0.95 -5.74 -23.18
N VAL A 639 -0.06 -4.98 -23.83
CA VAL A 639 0.61 -3.83 -23.21
C VAL A 639 -0.38 -2.67 -23.04
N ARG A 640 -0.65 -2.31 -21.78
CA ARG A 640 -1.57 -1.20 -21.43
C ARG A 640 -0.86 0.07 -21.04
N ARG A 641 0.22 -0.07 -20.27
CA ARG A 641 0.98 1.06 -19.75
C ARG A 641 2.45 0.87 -20.08
N LEU A 642 3.09 1.94 -20.54
CA LEU A 642 4.48 1.95 -20.93
C LEU A 642 5.16 3.19 -20.35
N ARG A 643 6.35 3.01 -19.80
CA ARG A 643 7.23 4.08 -19.34
C ARG A 643 8.60 3.92 -19.97
N ILE A 644 9.12 4.97 -20.57
CA ILE A 644 10.41 4.98 -21.25
C ILE A 644 11.29 6.05 -20.61
N ARG A 645 12.47 5.63 -20.13
CA ARG A 645 13.49 6.50 -19.53
C ARG A 645 14.70 6.56 -20.47
N LEU A 646 14.93 7.72 -21.08
CA LEU A 646 16.00 7.94 -22.06
C LEU A 646 17.23 8.62 -21.40
N LYS A 647 17.75 8.02 -20.33
CA LYS A 647 18.78 8.64 -19.46
C LYS A 647 20.19 8.60 -20.05
N ASN A 648 20.89 9.72 -20.14
CA ASN A 648 22.31 9.75 -20.55
C ASN A 648 23.24 9.88 -19.33
N ARG A 649 23.79 8.78 -18.82
CA ARG A 649 24.77 8.83 -17.72
C ARG A 649 26.22 8.82 -18.24
N GLN A 650 26.61 9.85 -18.98
CA GLN A 650 28.03 10.14 -19.24
C GLN A 650 28.53 11.25 -18.30
N ALA A 651 29.12 10.86 -17.16
CA ALA A 651 29.98 11.62 -16.23
C ALA A 651 29.50 11.39 -14.79
N THR A 652 29.99 10.42 -14.03
CA THR A 652 31.22 10.63 -13.23
C THR A 652 31.73 9.33 -12.58
N TRP A 653 30.99 8.21 -12.68
CA TRP A 653 31.31 6.95 -11.98
C TRP A 653 31.04 5.70 -12.84
N GLY A 654 31.76 5.55 -13.96
CA GLY A 654 31.73 4.35 -14.81
C GLY A 654 30.39 4.05 -15.49
N HIS A 655 30.38 3.05 -16.39
CA HIS A 655 29.15 2.52 -16.97
C HIS A 655 28.39 1.72 -15.93
N GLY A 656 27.24 2.23 -15.48
CA GLY A 656 26.33 1.45 -14.65
C GLY A 656 25.62 0.39 -15.49
N PRO A 657 25.15 -0.73 -14.89
CA PRO A 657 24.21 -1.60 -15.57
C PRO A 657 22.94 -0.80 -15.95
N GLY A 658 22.61 -0.72 -17.24
CA GLY A 658 21.38 -0.06 -17.72
C GLY A 658 21.54 1.33 -18.33
N ASP A 659 22.75 1.79 -18.65
CA ASP A 659 22.96 3.07 -19.35
C ASP A 659 22.27 3.10 -20.73
N TYR A 660 21.40 4.09 -20.96
CA TYR A 660 20.79 4.30 -22.26
C TYR A 660 21.77 4.97 -23.23
N ASN A 661 21.83 4.46 -24.46
CA ASN A 661 22.69 5.01 -25.49
C ASN A 661 22.11 6.31 -26.06
N ALA A 662 22.61 7.45 -25.56
CA ALA A 662 22.18 8.78 -25.97
C ALA A 662 22.24 9.03 -27.49
N TYR A 663 23.09 8.32 -28.24
CA TYR A 663 23.13 8.43 -29.71
C TYR A 663 21.84 7.97 -30.38
N ASN A 664 21.02 7.15 -29.71
CA ASN A 664 19.75 6.68 -30.22
C ASN A 664 18.57 7.62 -29.92
N PHE A 665 18.77 8.66 -29.10
CA PHE A 665 17.70 9.52 -28.56
C PHE A 665 16.69 9.99 -29.62
N GLU A 666 17.17 10.66 -30.67
CA GLU A 666 16.30 11.18 -31.74
C GLU A 666 15.64 10.07 -32.56
N GLY A 667 16.28 8.91 -32.68
CA GLY A 667 15.72 7.74 -33.37
C GLY A 667 14.58 7.12 -32.57
N ASP A 668 14.76 6.97 -31.26
CA ASP A 668 13.79 6.37 -30.36
C ASP A 668 12.57 7.27 -30.15
N ILE A 669 12.76 8.59 -30.04
CA ILE A 669 11.65 9.56 -30.00
C ILE A 669 10.77 9.43 -31.25
N LYS A 670 11.38 9.39 -32.44
CA LYS A 670 10.64 9.21 -33.71
C LYS A 670 9.92 7.85 -33.77
N ALA A 671 10.56 6.79 -33.28
CA ALA A 671 9.95 5.47 -33.25
C ALA A 671 8.72 5.42 -32.32
N LEU A 672 8.81 6.05 -31.15
CA LEU A 672 7.70 6.15 -30.19
C LEU A 672 6.52 6.95 -30.76
N LEU A 673 6.78 8.10 -31.40
CA LEU A 673 5.74 8.88 -32.06
C LEU A 673 5.04 8.07 -33.16
N HIS A 674 5.80 7.40 -34.02
CA HIS A 674 5.24 6.53 -35.06
C HIS A 674 4.41 5.36 -34.48
N MET A 675 4.85 4.81 -33.35
CA MET A 675 4.08 3.80 -32.63
C MET A 675 2.75 4.37 -32.14
N LEU A 676 2.71 5.59 -31.60
CA LEU A 676 1.46 6.22 -31.16
C LEU A 676 0.49 6.56 -32.30
N GLU A 677 0.97 6.76 -33.53
CA GLU A 677 0.13 6.94 -34.71
C GLU A 677 -0.65 5.67 -35.07
N THR A 678 -0.04 4.51 -34.88
CA THR A 678 -0.55 3.22 -35.36
C THR A 678 -1.19 2.39 -34.26
N ASN A 679 -0.63 2.42 -33.06
CA ASN A 679 -1.12 1.72 -31.90
C ASN A 679 -2.48 2.29 -31.48
N SER A 680 -3.43 1.42 -31.15
CA SER A 680 -4.81 1.78 -30.78
C SER A 680 -5.25 1.20 -29.43
N THR A 681 -4.33 0.57 -28.69
CA THR A 681 -4.61 -0.21 -27.46
C THR A 681 -3.87 0.30 -26.24
N LEU A 682 -2.73 0.97 -26.42
CA LEU A 682 -1.94 1.56 -25.35
C LEU A 682 -2.74 2.68 -24.66
N GLU A 683 -2.87 2.54 -23.34
CA GLU A 683 -3.67 3.42 -22.48
C GLU A 683 -2.81 4.49 -21.81
N PHE A 684 -1.55 4.17 -21.52
CA PHE A 684 -0.61 5.06 -20.85
C PHE A 684 0.77 4.98 -21.50
N LEU A 685 1.34 6.14 -21.82
CA LEU A 685 2.75 6.31 -22.15
C LEU A 685 3.33 7.46 -21.34
N GLU A 686 4.45 7.23 -20.66
CA GLU A 686 5.29 8.30 -20.12
C GLU A 686 6.70 8.20 -20.69
N VAL A 687 7.23 9.33 -21.15
CA VAL A 687 8.60 9.47 -21.63
C VAL A 687 9.34 10.45 -20.73
N VAL A 688 10.39 9.95 -20.07
CA VAL A 688 11.32 10.75 -19.26
C VAL A 688 12.59 10.97 -20.09
N ALA A 689 12.88 12.23 -20.37
CA ALA A 689 13.97 12.64 -21.25
C ALA A 689 14.95 13.59 -20.52
N PRO A 690 16.22 13.66 -20.96
CA PRO A 690 17.23 14.50 -20.30
C PRO A 690 16.98 16.01 -20.52
N ASP A 691 16.15 16.36 -21.50
CA ASP A 691 15.85 17.75 -21.88
C ASP A 691 14.38 17.87 -22.29
N ASP A 692 13.67 18.88 -21.76
CA ASP A 692 12.28 19.18 -22.13
C ASP A 692 12.24 20.04 -23.40
N ARG A 693 12.68 19.45 -24.52
CA ARG A 693 12.53 20.12 -25.82
C ARG A 693 11.06 20.26 -26.15
N GLN A 694 10.60 21.50 -26.19
CA GLN A 694 9.21 21.84 -26.47
C GLN A 694 8.68 21.25 -27.79
N GLU A 695 9.54 21.05 -28.78
CA GLU A 695 9.19 20.35 -30.04
C GLU A 695 8.74 18.90 -29.80
N HIS A 696 9.49 18.14 -28.98
CA HIS A 696 9.17 16.74 -28.66
C HIS A 696 7.94 16.67 -27.76
N ARG A 697 7.88 17.54 -26.75
CA ARG A 697 6.73 17.67 -25.86
C ARG A 697 5.44 17.93 -26.62
N ASN A 698 5.46 18.89 -27.55
CA ASN A 698 4.32 19.18 -28.42
C ASN A 698 3.96 17.98 -29.32
N ALA A 699 4.96 17.28 -29.90
CA ALA A 699 4.71 16.12 -30.74
C ALA A 699 3.98 14.99 -29.98
N PHE A 700 4.37 14.69 -28.74
CA PHE A 700 3.70 13.68 -27.92
C PHE A 700 2.32 14.14 -27.42
N ILE A 701 2.26 15.33 -26.84
CA ILE A 701 1.07 15.82 -26.13
C ILE A 701 0.00 16.29 -27.12
N GLU A 702 0.33 17.18 -28.05
CA GLU A 702 -0.68 17.79 -28.94
C GLU A 702 -1.31 16.75 -29.88
N GLN A 703 -0.51 15.80 -30.36
CA GLN A 703 -0.95 14.89 -31.41
C GLN A 703 -1.54 13.59 -30.89
N HIS A 704 -1.19 13.12 -29.68
CA HIS A 704 -1.56 11.77 -29.23
C HIS A 704 -2.27 11.70 -27.88
N ARG A 705 -2.26 12.78 -27.10
CA ARG A 705 -2.93 12.80 -25.80
C ARG A 705 -4.45 12.78 -25.95
N PHE A 706 -5.10 12.00 -25.09
CA PHE A 706 -6.55 11.82 -25.01
C PHE A 706 -7.26 11.32 -26.27
N LYS A 707 -6.52 10.74 -27.22
CA LYS A 707 -7.13 9.95 -28.30
C LYS A 707 -7.86 8.74 -27.70
N ASP A 708 -9.04 8.44 -28.23
CA ASP A 708 -9.83 7.29 -27.78
C ASP A 708 -9.07 5.99 -28.09
N VAL A 709 -8.98 5.11 -27.09
CA VAL A 709 -8.46 3.76 -27.26
C VAL A 709 -9.60 2.90 -27.81
N HIS A 710 -9.37 2.23 -28.94
CA HIS A 710 -10.43 1.58 -29.71
C HIS A 710 -11.12 0.41 -28.98
N TRP A 711 -10.62 -0.04 -27.82
CA TRP A 711 -10.91 -1.38 -27.30
C TRP A 711 -11.52 -1.52 -25.91
N GLU A 712 -11.76 -0.45 -25.14
CA GLU A 712 -12.41 -0.61 -23.83
C GLU A 712 -13.24 0.59 -23.43
N LEU A 713 -14.53 0.35 -23.26
CA LEU A 713 -15.34 1.14 -22.37
C LEU A 713 -15.10 0.59 -20.96
N ARG A 714 -14.65 1.42 -20.01
CA ARG A 714 -14.52 0.98 -18.61
C ARG A 714 -15.89 0.54 -18.10
N PRO A 715 -16.02 -0.69 -17.56
CA PRO A 715 -17.27 -1.11 -16.95
C PRO A 715 -17.72 -0.06 -15.94
N LEU A 716 -19.00 0.33 -15.97
CA LEU A 716 -19.53 1.23 -14.94
C LEU A 716 -19.20 0.70 -13.54
N LEU A 717 -18.80 1.63 -12.66
CA LEU A 717 -18.53 1.37 -11.26
C LEU A 717 -19.68 0.57 -10.65
N LYS A 718 -19.36 -0.35 -9.74
CA LYS A 718 -20.36 -1.21 -9.12
C LYS A 718 -21.40 -0.38 -8.38
N GLU A 719 -20.98 0.74 -7.79
CA GLU A 719 -21.80 1.72 -7.10
C GLU A 719 -22.77 2.39 -8.08
N SER A 720 -22.31 2.76 -9.27
CA SER A 720 -23.16 3.31 -10.34
C SER A 720 -24.16 2.27 -10.84
N LYS A 721 -23.74 1.01 -10.99
CA LYS A 721 -24.63 -0.11 -11.35
C LYS A 721 -25.66 -0.36 -10.24
N LEU A 722 -25.24 -0.36 -8.97
CA LEU A 722 -26.11 -0.56 -7.80
C LEU A 722 -27.08 0.61 -7.61
N ALA A 723 -26.63 1.85 -7.81
CA ALA A 723 -27.48 3.04 -7.78
C ALA A 723 -28.50 3.01 -8.93
N PHE A 724 -28.09 2.63 -10.13
CA PHE A 724 -29.02 2.44 -11.25
C PHE A 724 -30.04 1.32 -10.95
N LEU A 725 -29.59 0.20 -10.39
CA LEU A 725 -30.46 -0.91 -9.99
C LEU A 725 -31.39 -0.54 -8.83
N SER A 726 -30.98 0.30 -7.88
CA SER A 726 -31.81 0.71 -6.74
C SER A 726 -32.97 1.62 -7.16
N VAL A 727 -32.78 2.40 -8.23
CA VAL A 727 -33.84 3.23 -8.83
C VAL A 727 -34.77 2.40 -9.73
N THR A 728 -34.26 1.33 -10.34
CA THR A 728 -35.00 0.53 -11.33
C THR A 728 -35.64 -0.74 -10.77
N SER A 729 -35.23 -1.19 -9.58
CA SER A 729 -35.80 -2.39 -8.92
C SER A 729 -37.12 -2.07 -8.20
N PRO A 730 -38.12 -2.99 -8.22
CA PRO A 730 -39.35 -2.80 -7.47
C PRO A 730 -39.07 -2.91 -5.96
N MET A 731 -39.37 -1.87 -5.18
CA MET A 731 -39.44 -1.99 -3.72
C MET A 731 -40.62 -2.90 -3.33
N GLU A 732 -40.37 -3.97 -2.59
CA GLU A 732 -41.43 -4.67 -1.85
C GLU A 732 -41.95 -3.74 -0.74
N SER A 733 -43.04 -3.03 -1.03
CA SER A 733 -43.63 -2.11 -0.08
C SER A 733 -44.36 -2.86 1.05
N THR A 734 -43.67 -3.16 2.15
CA THR A 734 -44.32 -3.42 3.44
C THR A 734 -44.61 -2.09 4.14
N LYS A 735 -45.63 -1.36 3.68
CA LYS A 735 -46.54 -0.48 4.45
C LYS A 735 -47.33 0.44 3.49
N LYS A 736 -48.66 0.44 3.66
CA LYS A 736 -49.61 1.27 2.91
C LYS A 736 -49.37 2.76 3.18
N VAL A 737 -48.79 3.48 2.23
CA VAL A 737 -48.83 4.95 2.17
C VAL A 737 -49.71 5.37 0.99
N LYS A 738 -50.76 6.14 1.29
CA LYS A 738 -51.64 6.77 0.31
C LYS A 738 -50.97 8.05 -0.22
N ARG A 739 -50.62 8.07 -1.51
CA ARG A 739 -50.90 9.12 -2.53
C ARG A 739 -49.77 9.23 -3.55
N GLY A 740 -50.12 8.99 -4.81
CA GLY A 740 -49.99 10.03 -5.84
C GLY A 740 -48.78 10.02 -6.78
N TRP A 741 -47.82 9.10 -6.70
CA TRP A 741 -46.77 8.99 -7.72
C TRP A 741 -46.62 7.52 -8.12
N SER A 742 -47.08 7.17 -9.32
CA SER A 742 -46.79 5.87 -9.94
C SER A 742 -45.32 5.86 -10.31
N GLN A 743 -44.47 5.22 -9.51
CA GLN A 743 -43.10 4.90 -9.94
C GLN A 743 -43.18 4.10 -11.25
N PRO A 744 -42.45 4.50 -12.30
CA PRO A 744 -42.42 3.74 -13.53
C PRO A 744 -41.82 2.36 -13.26
N ARG A 745 -42.62 1.31 -13.50
CA ARG A 745 -42.18 -0.08 -13.43
C ARG A 745 -41.27 -0.38 -14.62
N PHE A 746 -39.97 -0.26 -14.45
CA PHE A 746 -39.01 -0.70 -15.46
C PHE A 746 -38.68 -2.17 -15.22
N ASN A 747 -39.36 -3.08 -15.93
CA ASN A 747 -38.89 -4.47 -16.06
C ASN A 747 -37.69 -4.47 -17.04
N LEU A 748 -36.51 -4.06 -16.56
CA LEU A 748 -35.28 -4.17 -17.33
C LEU A 748 -34.80 -5.62 -17.25
N ASN A 749 -34.84 -6.33 -18.37
CA ASN A 749 -34.22 -7.65 -18.45
C ASN A 749 -32.69 -7.52 -18.48
N ARG A 750 -31.99 -8.65 -18.31
CA ARG A 750 -30.53 -8.70 -18.26
C ARG A 750 -29.88 -8.09 -19.51
N ASP A 751 -30.42 -8.37 -20.69
CA ASP A 751 -29.85 -7.89 -21.97
C ASP A 751 -29.95 -6.35 -22.11
N VAL A 752 -31.06 -5.76 -21.66
CA VAL A 752 -31.24 -4.30 -21.64
C VAL A 752 -30.33 -3.66 -20.60
N LEU A 753 -30.15 -4.27 -19.42
CA LEU A 753 -29.19 -3.79 -18.41
C LEU A 753 -27.75 -3.85 -18.92
N GLU A 754 -27.36 -4.94 -19.57
CA GLU A 754 -26.04 -5.08 -20.20
C GLU A 754 -25.83 -4.02 -21.29
N THR A 755 -26.86 -3.73 -22.09
CA THR A 755 -26.81 -2.67 -23.12
C THR A 755 -26.70 -1.27 -22.51
N ILE A 756 -27.48 -0.96 -21.46
CA ILE A 756 -27.43 0.33 -20.77
C ILE A 756 -26.05 0.50 -20.10
N PHE A 757 -25.54 -0.55 -19.47
CA PHE A 757 -24.23 -0.48 -18.84
C PHE A 757 -23.09 -0.41 -19.83
N ALA A 758 -23.20 -1.07 -20.99
CA ALA A 758 -22.27 -0.90 -22.09
C ALA A 758 -22.34 0.51 -22.67
N PHE A 759 -23.53 1.10 -22.79
CA PHE A 759 -23.69 2.46 -23.29
C PHE A 759 -23.13 3.52 -22.32
N GLY A 760 -23.34 3.34 -21.01
CA GLY A 760 -22.82 4.26 -19.99
C GLY A 760 -21.38 4.00 -19.58
N ALA A 761 -20.73 2.98 -20.14
CA ALA A 761 -19.32 2.70 -19.89
C ALA A 761 -18.46 3.81 -20.54
N VAL A 762 -17.43 4.27 -19.81
CA VAL A 762 -16.65 5.46 -20.21
C VAL A 762 -15.53 5.04 -21.17
N PRO A 763 -15.36 5.69 -22.34
CA PRO A 763 -14.23 5.41 -23.23
C PRO A 763 -12.90 5.61 -22.49
N VAL A 764 -12.01 4.60 -22.55
CA VAL A 764 -10.64 4.77 -22.08
C VAL A 764 -9.92 5.73 -23.02
N ARG A 765 -9.47 6.86 -22.48
CA ARG A 765 -8.66 7.84 -23.21
C ARG A 765 -7.18 7.56 -22.98
N ARG A 766 -6.39 7.58 -24.05
CA ARG A 766 -4.94 7.44 -23.96
C ARG A 766 -4.34 8.60 -23.19
N LYS A 767 -3.54 8.30 -22.17
CA LYS A 767 -2.71 9.25 -21.45
C LYS A 767 -1.29 9.18 -22.02
N VAL A 768 -0.79 10.31 -22.53
CA VAL A 768 0.57 10.44 -23.04
C VAL A 768 1.23 11.59 -22.31
N PHE A 769 2.37 11.31 -21.69
CA PHE A 769 3.14 12.22 -20.87
C PHE A 769 4.58 12.30 -21.39
N TYR A 770 5.14 13.50 -21.37
CA TYR A 770 6.54 13.78 -21.70
C TYR A 770 7.03 14.81 -20.71
N ARG A 771 8.14 14.52 -20.02
CA ARG A 771 8.71 15.42 -19.03
C ARG A 771 10.24 15.36 -18.98
N GLN A 772 10.83 16.42 -18.43
CA GLN A 772 12.25 16.44 -18.11
C GLN A 772 12.56 15.53 -16.92
N GLU A 773 13.76 14.97 -16.94
CA GLU A 773 14.41 14.44 -15.75
C GLU A 773 14.64 15.57 -14.73
N ASN A 774 14.32 15.30 -13.47
CA ASN A 774 14.59 16.20 -12.35
C ASN A 774 15.55 15.51 -11.38
N ASP A 775 16.65 16.17 -11.03
CA ASP A 775 17.71 15.62 -10.18
C ASP A 775 17.22 15.25 -8.76
N GLU A 776 16.09 15.81 -8.32
CA GLU A 776 15.48 15.54 -7.00
C GLU A 776 14.54 14.31 -7.00
N ASP A 777 14.09 13.85 -8.17
CA ASP A 777 13.10 12.76 -8.31
C ASP A 777 13.74 11.38 -8.53
N TRP A 778 15.06 11.29 -8.55
CA TRP A 778 15.77 10.10 -9.02
C TRP A 778 15.47 8.80 -8.24
N GLU A 779 15.31 8.85 -6.90
CA GLU A 779 14.92 7.69 -6.07
C GLU A 779 13.47 7.31 -6.37
N THR A 780 12.58 8.30 -6.40
CA THR A 780 11.15 8.17 -6.71
C THR A 780 10.95 7.56 -8.11
N GLU A 781 11.74 7.98 -9.11
CA GLU A 781 11.65 7.58 -10.51
C GLU A 781 12.09 6.14 -10.78
N MET A 782 13.13 5.68 -10.10
CA MET A 782 13.64 4.31 -10.22
C MET A 782 12.70 3.31 -9.56
N VAL A 783 11.91 3.75 -8.59
CA VAL A 783 11.05 2.94 -7.73
C VAL A 783 9.63 2.82 -8.26
N GLN A 784 9.12 3.85 -8.96
CA GLN A 784 7.79 3.81 -9.52
C GLN A 784 7.69 2.72 -10.60
N VAL A 785 7.00 1.65 -10.21
CA VAL A 785 6.42 0.64 -11.09
C VAL A 785 5.53 1.35 -12.10
N VAL A 786 5.44 0.80 -13.31
CA VAL A 786 4.34 1.19 -14.21
C VAL A 786 3.05 0.63 -13.61
N ILE A 787 2.51 1.35 -12.63
CA ILE A 787 1.20 1.08 -12.02
C ILE A 787 0.16 1.52 -13.01
#